data_AF-A0A838UWD9-F1
#
_entry.id   AF-A0A838UWD9-F1
#
_cell.length_a   1.000
_cell.length_b   1.000
_cell.length_c   1.000
_cell.angle_alpha   90.00
_cell.angle_beta   90.00
_cell.angle_gamma   90.00
#
_symmetry.space_group_name_H-M   'P 1'
#
loop_
_entity.id
_entity.type
_entity.pdbx_description
1 polymer ?
#
loop_
_entity_poly.entity_id
_entity_poly.type
_entity_poly.pdbx_seq_one_letter_code
_entity_poly.pdbx_strand_id
1 'polypeptide(L)'
;MLITPRDPDQRRARPYAIDSQRLRATVKRQTVQSNRWRSIIIAVVAIGLFLAVLRDPLLSLITQVPPSPRIDLNLRDAWQVQSAASVSDDGARFSRPDFHSGKWMNATLPTSVMGAMLANHAFTQDPLFGTNLRTIDESQFTNARWWFRRAFDLPVTATDRHVWLKLEGLNYRAQVWVNGAQLRDPMPKNAATANQIQFTGTFRTYMVDITSVAHRGGSNAIAIGVNRASSGYQDFSVHFVDWNPDPPDMDMGILNGVSVAITGPVRLDHPYVVTNSLKDTTANVTLYVDAVNGEGSAINGTLSGTLAGIPITQAVKLAAHATQTLTIALTLTNPRLWWPWQYGNPDMTPLALHFTLAGSEPSDDLTTQVGIRTVTSHLITVPGRDPQRIFTVNGKDILIRGAAYNPDIFYNEDPTREEATMQYIRAMNLNAIRFEGVFMDDHFYALADRYGILTTSGWQCCSAYQEEGSNVLGGTAIEIVKEELRSLLYRLREHPSTLFWMNGSDHAPQPQTLATYNAIENDLHWTPAIPAVASATDRMGNNQPTRDPPNNPSGMKMRGPYQYVPPNYWENDSANGAAWGFATEISPGPAVPVSDGLNQFLPAGSLFDGNWSYHSPAGSDYQTLGVLQGVIQSEYGRWSNRDTFASMAQAEAYEAERAMFEAWGRKKYHNATGVIQWMLNDAWPGMYWNLYDYY
;
A
#
# COMPACT_ATOMS: atom_id res chain seq x y z
N MET A 1 -37.34 71.74 -9.92
CA MET A 1 -38.60 71.40 -10.62
C MET A 1 -38.54 69.89 -10.89
N LEU A 2 -39.00 68.99 -10.01
CA LEU A 2 -40.40 68.69 -9.64
C LEU A 2 -41.33 68.62 -10.87
N ILE A 3 -41.71 67.41 -11.29
CA ILE A 3 -43.08 66.86 -11.18
C ILE A 3 -43.14 65.47 -11.88
N THR A 4 -43.77 64.53 -11.17
CA THR A 4 -44.11 63.14 -11.48
C THR A 4 -45.49 63.05 -12.22
N PRO A 5 -46.29 61.97 -12.14
CA PRO A 5 -46.53 60.94 -13.15
C PRO A 5 -48.00 60.90 -13.67
N ARG A 6 -48.34 60.00 -14.61
CA ARG A 6 -49.74 59.54 -14.78
C ARG A 6 -49.84 58.05 -15.16
N ASP A 7 -50.79 57.44 -14.48
CA ASP A 7 -51.24 56.04 -14.37
C ASP A 7 -52.52 55.83 -15.25
N PRO A 8 -53.39 54.81 -15.05
CA PRO A 8 -53.36 53.39 -15.43
C PRO A 8 -54.47 52.97 -16.45
N ASP A 9 -54.41 51.70 -16.87
CA ASP A 9 -55.47 50.74 -17.26
C ASP A 9 -56.78 51.19 -17.96
N GLN A 10 -57.13 50.48 -19.07
CA GLN A 10 -58.39 49.70 -19.20
C GLN A 10 -58.48 48.84 -20.50
N ARG A 11 -58.58 47.51 -20.28
CA ARG A 11 -59.48 46.50 -20.90
C ARG A 11 -59.70 46.44 -22.44
N ARG A 12 -59.47 45.26 -23.05
CA ARG A 12 -60.52 44.30 -23.52
C ARG A 12 -59.94 43.18 -24.41
N ALA A 13 -60.41 41.96 -24.17
CA ALA A 13 -60.15 40.75 -24.94
C ALA A 13 -60.96 40.65 -26.25
N ARG A 14 -60.37 40.06 -27.30
CA ARG A 14 -61.04 39.35 -28.42
C ARG A 14 -60.09 38.30 -29.06
N PRO A 15 -60.61 37.24 -29.73
CA PRO A 15 -59.97 35.93 -29.83
C PRO A 15 -59.11 35.73 -31.09
N TYR A 16 -58.07 34.90 -31.00
CA TYR A 16 -57.28 34.45 -32.15
C TYR A 16 -57.85 33.14 -32.74
N ALA A 17 -58.23 33.19 -34.01
CA ALA A 17 -58.48 32.01 -34.83
C ALA A 17 -57.14 31.39 -35.26
N ILE A 18 -57.03 30.07 -35.16
CA ILE A 18 -55.83 29.30 -35.53
C ILE A 18 -55.91 28.92 -37.01
N ASP A 19 -54.90 29.33 -37.78
CA ASP A 19 -54.69 28.97 -39.19
C ASP A 19 -54.24 27.49 -39.31
N SER A 20 -55.15 26.66 -39.79
CA SER A 20 -54.99 25.21 -39.92
C SER A 20 -54.07 24.77 -41.07
N GLN A 21 -53.51 25.68 -41.88
CA GLN A 21 -52.57 25.32 -42.94
C GLN A 21 -51.11 25.25 -42.49
N ARG A 22 -50.71 25.98 -41.43
CA ARG A 22 -49.32 25.92 -40.91
C ARG A 22 -49.00 24.67 -40.08
N LEU A 23 -49.99 24.03 -39.47
CA LEU A 23 -49.80 22.80 -38.68
C LEU A 23 -49.55 21.54 -39.53
N ARG A 24 -50.04 21.49 -40.77
CA ARG A 24 -49.87 20.31 -41.65
C ARG A 24 -48.48 20.20 -42.28
N ALA A 25 -47.73 21.31 -42.38
CA ALA A 25 -46.37 21.32 -42.91
C ALA A 25 -45.32 20.86 -41.86
N THR A 26 -45.55 21.16 -40.59
CA THR A 26 -44.63 20.82 -39.48
C THR A 26 -44.70 19.33 -39.11
N VAL A 27 -45.89 18.72 -39.16
CA VAL A 27 -46.09 17.29 -38.86
C VAL A 27 -45.48 16.37 -39.94
N LYS A 28 -45.48 16.78 -41.22
CA LYS A 28 -44.84 16.00 -42.30
C LYS A 28 -43.31 15.98 -42.21
N ARG A 29 -42.65 17.04 -41.71
CA ARG A 29 -41.18 17.08 -41.54
C ARG A 29 -40.70 16.24 -40.35
N GLN A 30 -41.42 16.21 -39.23
CA GLN A 30 -41.05 15.38 -38.08
C GLN A 30 -41.23 13.87 -38.33
N THR A 31 -42.24 13.48 -39.12
CA THR A 31 -42.48 12.07 -39.45
C THR A 31 -41.35 11.48 -40.32
N VAL A 32 -40.83 12.26 -41.29
CA VAL A 32 -39.71 11.82 -42.17
C VAL A 32 -38.38 11.72 -41.40
N GLN A 33 -38.14 12.59 -40.43
CA GLN A 33 -36.93 12.51 -39.59
C GLN A 33 -36.98 11.32 -38.63
N SER A 34 -38.15 11.00 -38.05
CA SER A 34 -38.30 9.85 -37.15
C SER A 34 -38.10 8.49 -37.84
N ASN A 35 -38.49 8.38 -39.12
CA ASN A 35 -38.30 7.15 -39.90
C ASN A 35 -36.83 6.95 -40.30
N ARG A 36 -36.06 8.02 -40.56
CA ARG A 36 -34.61 7.92 -40.80
C ARG A 36 -33.84 7.42 -39.58
N TRP A 37 -34.17 7.89 -38.38
CA TRP A 37 -33.54 7.41 -37.15
C TRP A 37 -33.90 5.96 -36.83
N ARG A 38 -35.14 5.54 -37.10
CA ARG A 38 -35.54 4.12 -36.95
C ARG A 38 -34.79 3.20 -37.91
N SER A 39 -34.59 3.60 -39.18
CA SER A 39 -33.81 2.80 -40.13
C SER A 39 -32.33 2.71 -39.77
N ILE A 40 -31.74 3.76 -39.19
CA ILE A 40 -30.34 3.75 -38.72
C ILE A 40 -30.20 2.88 -37.48
N ILE A 41 -31.13 2.95 -36.52
CA ILE A 41 -31.10 2.09 -35.32
C ILE A 41 -31.31 0.62 -35.70
N ILE A 42 -32.21 0.32 -36.64
CA ILE A 42 -32.40 -1.06 -37.14
C ILE A 42 -31.15 -1.55 -37.88
N ALA A 43 -30.47 -0.70 -38.65
CA ALA A 43 -29.21 -1.07 -39.32
C ALA A 43 -28.06 -1.29 -38.32
N VAL A 44 -27.94 -0.46 -37.28
CA VAL A 44 -26.91 -0.61 -36.23
C VAL A 44 -27.19 -1.83 -35.35
N VAL A 45 -28.45 -2.12 -35.03
CA VAL A 45 -28.86 -3.32 -34.29
C VAL A 45 -28.70 -4.57 -35.16
N ALA A 46 -28.99 -4.50 -36.46
CA ALA A 46 -28.78 -5.62 -37.38
C ALA A 46 -27.27 -5.90 -37.61
N ILE A 47 -26.43 -4.86 -37.71
CA ILE A 47 -24.96 -5.02 -37.78
C ILE A 47 -24.41 -5.54 -36.45
N GLY A 48 -24.94 -5.07 -35.31
CA GLY A 48 -24.60 -5.58 -33.98
C GLY A 48 -25.01 -7.05 -33.78
N LEU A 49 -26.18 -7.47 -34.28
CA LEU A 49 -26.63 -8.86 -34.26
C LEU A 49 -25.88 -9.74 -35.27
N PHE A 50 -25.51 -9.21 -36.44
CA PHE A 50 -24.72 -9.95 -37.43
C PHE A 50 -23.27 -10.15 -36.97
N LEU A 51 -22.70 -9.18 -36.24
CA LEU A 51 -21.40 -9.32 -35.56
C LEU A 51 -21.46 -10.20 -34.29
N ALA A 52 -22.62 -10.29 -33.63
CA ALA A 52 -22.84 -11.21 -32.52
C ALA A 52 -23.04 -12.67 -32.98
N VAL A 53 -23.57 -12.90 -34.18
CA VAL A 53 -23.82 -14.24 -34.75
C VAL A 53 -22.63 -14.80 -35.53
N LEU A 54 -21.63 -13.99 -35.88
CA LEU A 54 -20.36 -14.43 -36.48
C LEU A 54 -19.22 -14.64 -35.48
N ARG A 55 -19.51 -14.58 -34.17
CA ARG A 55 -18.48 -14.74 -33.11
C ARG A 55 -18.08 -16.18 -32.77
N ASP A 56 -18.71 -17.19 -33.34
CA ASP A 56 -18.32 -18.60 -33.14
C ASP A 56 -18.61 -19.42 -34.40
N PRO A 57 -17.56 -19.77 -35.19
CA PRO A 57 -16.84 -21.02 -34.93
C PRO A 57 -15.32 -20.93 -35.13
N LEU A 58 -14.71 -19.76 -34.90
CA LEU A 58 -13.25 -19.58 -34.94
C LEU A 58 -12.58 -19.65 -33.55
N LEU A 59 -13.36 -19.85 -32.48
CA LEU A 59 -12.88 -19.93 -31.10
C LEU A 59 -12.67 -21.36 -30.59
N SER A 60 -12.84 -22.39 -31.43
CA SER A 60 -12.57 -23.80 -31.06
C SER A 60 -11.16 -24.29 -31.39
N LEU A 61 -10.21 -23.38 -31.61
CA LEU A 61 -8.78 -23.64 -31.43
C LEU A 61 -8.24 -22.79 -30.26
N ILE A 62 -8.94 -22.83 -29.12
CA ILE A 62 -8.22 -22.70 -27.85
C ILE A 62 -7.34 -23.96 -27.80
N THR A 63 -6.07 -23.82 -28.18
CA THR A 63 -5.03 -24.68 -27.63
C THR A 63 -5.26 -24.65 -26.14
N GLN A 64 -5.76 -25.75 -25.57
CA GLN A 64 -5.85 -25.90 -24.12
C GLN A 64 -4.45 -25.62 -23.61
N VAL A 65 -4.25 -24.43 -23.05
CA VAL A 65 -3.05 -24.14 -22.26
C VAL A 65 -3.07 -25.23 -21.20
N PRO A 66 -2.03 -26.09 -21.11
CA PRO A 66 -1.99 -27.10 -20.08
C PRO A 66 -2.27 -26.45 -18.73
N PRO A 67 -3.06 -27.09 -17.83
CA PRO A 67 -3.26 -26.55 -16.50
C PRO A 67 -1.90 -26.31 -15.85
N SER A 68 -1.74 -25.12 -15.25
CA SER A 68 -0.51 -24.76 -14.55
C SER A 68 -0.10 -25.88 -13.58
N PRO A 69 1.17 -26.31 -13.58
CA PRO A 69 1.69 -27.15 -12.52
C PRO A 69 1.55 -26.39 -11.20
N ARG A 70 1.71 -25.08 -11.10
CA ARG A 70 1.48 -24.39 -9.82
C ARG A 70 0.00 -24.28 -9.49
N ILE A 71 -0.37 -24.57 -8.24
CA ILE A 71 -1.70 -24.25 -7.69
C ILE A 71 -1.50 -23.34 -6.48
N ASP A 72 -2.02 -22.12 -6.55
CA ASP A 72 -2.03 -21.18 -5.43
C ASP A 72 -3.44 -21.05 -4.85
N LEU A 73 -3.54 -21.20 -3.54
CA LEU A 73 -4.77 -21.00 -2.77
C LEU A 73 -4.59 -19.77 -1.89
N ASN A 74 -5.25 -18.67 -2.23
CA ASN A 74 -5.32 -17.52 -1.35
C ASN A 74 -6.32 -17.81 -0.22
N LEU A 75 -5.84 -17.79 1.02
CA LEU A 75 -6.66 -18.03 2.19
C LEU A 75 -7.12 -16.70 2.82
N ARG A 76 -7.78 -15.82 2.04
CA ARG A 76 -8.30 -14.53 2.50
C ARG A 76 -9.51 -14.64 3.44
N ASP A 77 -10.57 -15.32 3.03
CA ASP A 77 -11.87 -15.35 3.75
C ASP A 77 -12.03 -16.45 4.82
N ALA A 78 -13.24 -16.64 5.34
CA ALA A 78 -13.61 -17.81 6.16
C ALA A 78 -12.69 -18.11 7.36
N TRP A 79 -12.02 -17.08 7.89
CA TRP A 79 -11.31 -17.17 9.15
C TRP A 79 -12.28 -17.02 10.30
N GLN A 80 -11.88 -17.55 11.45
CA GLN A 80 -12.62 -17.46 12.69
C GLN A 80 -11.69 -17.03 13.81
N VAL A 81 -12.15 -16.13 14.67
CA VAL A 81 -11.34 -15.45 15.69
C VAL A 81 -11.96 -15.63 17.07
N GLN A 82 -11.11 -15.95 18.06
CA GLN A 82 -11.53 -16.05 19.46
C GLN A 82 -10.36 -15.82 20.44
N SER A 83 -10.66 -15.19 21.57
CA SER A 83 -9.71 -15.03 22.67
C SER A 83 -9.40 -16.37 23.31
N ALA A 84 -8.13 -16.63 23.60
CA ALA A 84 -7.72 -17.80 24.38
C ALA A 84 -8.32 -17.81 25.80
N ALA A 85 -8.78 -16.67 26.33
CA ALA A 85 -9.46 -16.61 27.62
C ALA A 85 -10.86 -17.26 27.59
N SER A 86 -11.47 -17.37 26.41
CA SER A 86 -12.84 -17.87 26.22
C SER A 86 -12.92 -19.34 25.84
N VAL A 87 -11.78 -20.01 25.68
CA VAL A 87 -11.68 -21.40 25.18
C VAL A 87 -10.66 -22.20 25.98
N SER A 88 -10.86 -23.52 26.11
CA SER A 88 -9.99 -24.41 26.89
C SER A 88 -9.04 -25.27 26.07
N ASP A 89 -9.32 -25.43 24.78
CA ASP A 89 -8.47 -26.16 23.83
C ASP A 89 -7.24 -25.32 23.41
N ASP A 90 -6.31 -25.93 22.67
CA ASP A 90 -5.06 -25.29 22.22
C ASP A 90 -4.90 -25.32 20.69
N GLY A 91 -3.78 -24.76 20.20
CA GLY A 91 -3.46 -24.73 18.78
C GLY A 91 -3.41 -26.12 18.12
N ALA A 92 -3.05 -27.18 18.86
CA ALA A 92 -3.04 -28.54 18.35
C ALA A 92 -4.45 -29.06 18.09
N ARG A 93 -5.42 -28.69 18.93
CA ARG A 93 -6.84 -29.03 18.69
C ARG A 93 -7.48 -28.11 17.65
N PHE A 94 -7.23 -26.80 17.72
CA PHE A 94 -7.82 -25.80 16.82
C PHE A 94 -7.42 -25.99 15.37
N SER A 95 -6.19 -26.42 15.10
CA SER A 95 -5.70 -26.68 13.73
C SER A 95 -6.17 -28.01 13.15
N ARG A 96 -7.07 -28.76 13.81
CA ARG A 96 -7.62 -29.99 13.22
C ARG A 96 -8.85 -29.68 12.33
N PRO A 97 -8.98 -30.35 11.17
CA PRO A 97 -10.15 -30.18 10.29
C PRO A 97 -11.49 -30.49 10.96
N ASP A 98 -11.49 -31.46 11.88
CA ASP A 98 -12.66 -31.89 12.66
C ASP A 98 -13.01 -30.99 13.86
N PHE A 99 -12.29 -29.87 14.03
CA PHE A 99 -12.62 -28.90 15.07
C PHE A 99 -13.86 -28.09 14.67
N HIS A 100 -14.81 -28.00 15.60
CA HIS A 100 -15.98 -27.15 15.49
C HIS A 100 -15.80 -25.92 16.37
N SER A 101 -15.62 -24.77 15.73
CA SER A 101 -15.39 -23.47 16.37
C SER A 101 -16.63 -22.87 17.05
N GLY A 102 -17.82 -23.44 16.87
CA GLY A 102 -19.03 -22.96 17.53
C GLY A 102 -19.31 -21.49 17.20
N LYS A 103 -19.23 -20.60 18.20
CA LYS A 103 -19.55 -19.16 18.09
C LYS A 103 -18.31 -18.26 17.99
N TRP A 104 -17.23 -18.71 17.36
CA TRP A 104 -16.11 -17.83 17.05
C TRP A 104 -16.55 -16.75 16.05
N MET A 105 -15.96 -15.56 16.16
CA MET A 105 -16.26 -14.43 15.27
C MET A 105 -15.69 -14.71 13.88
N ASN A 106 -16.37 -14.30 12.81
CA ASN A 106 -15.85 -14.46 11.46
C ASN A 106 -14.79 -13.39 11.16
N ALA A 107 -13.82 -13.70 10.30
CA ALA A 107 -12.83 -12.74 9.85
C ALA A 107 -12.48 -12.96 8.38
N THR A 108 -12.07 -11.87 7.75
CA THR A 108 -11.46 -11.83 6.42
C THR A 108 -10.13 -11.12 6.59
N LEU A 109 -9.07 -11.66 5.99
CA LEU A 109 -7.73 -11.07 6.03
C LEU A 109 -7.54 -10.03 4.92
N PRO A 110 -6.65 -9.03 5.09
CA PRO A 110 -5.99 -8.68 6.34
C PRO A 110 -6.98 -8.14 7.39
N THR A 111 -6.69 -8.31 8.68
CA THR A 111 -7.45 -7.70 9.79
C THR A 111 -6.73 -7.83 11.12
N SER A 112 -6.86 -6.83 11.99
CA SER A 112 -6.55 -6.96 13.41
C SER A 112 -7.66 -7.69 14.19
N VAL A 113 -7.43 -8.01 15.46
CA VAL A 113 -8.48 -8.55 16.32
C VAL A 113 -9.60 -7.54 16.51
N MET A 114 -9.25 -6.25 16.73
CA MET A 114 -10.22 -5.16 16.76
C MET A 114 -11.01 -5.05 15.46
N GLY A 115 -10.35 -5.19 14.31
CA GLY A 115 -11.00 -5.19 13.01
C GLY A 115 -12.04 -6.31 12.85
N ALA A 116 -11.67 -7.53 13.24
CA ALA A 116 -12.58 -8.67 13.27
C ALA A 116 -13.75 -8.47 14.26
N MET A 117 -13.48 -7.92 15.45
CA MET A 117 -14.51 -7.61 16.45
C MET A 117 -15.52 -6.59 15.93
N LEU A 118 -15.05 -5.53 15.25
CA LEU A 118 -15.88 -4.51 14.65
C LEU A 118 -16.79 -5.10 13.56
N ALA A 119 -16.23 -5.91 12.66
CA ALA A 119 -16.96 -6.59 11.60
C ALA A 119 -18.05 -7.57 12.11
N ASN A 120 -17.94 -8.02 13.37
CA ASN A 120 -18.92 -8.89 14.03
C ASN A 120 -19.84 -8.14 15.01
N HIS A 121 -19.84 -6.81 14.99
CA HIS A 121 -20.64 -5.97 15.88
C HIS A 121 -20.43 -6.30 17.37
N ALA A 122 -19.18 -6.56 17.77
CA ALA A 122 -18.84 -6.91 19.15
C ALA A 122 -18.96 -5.73 20.13
N PHE A 123 -19.11 -4.50 19.62
CA PHE A 123 -19.20 -3.27 20.41
C PHE A 123 -20.61 -2.71 20.42
N THR A 124 -21.06 -2.21 21.57
CA THR A 124 -22.38 -1.57 21.72
C THR A 124 -22.43 -0.15 21.17
N GLN A 125 -21.26 0.47 21.01
CA GLN A 125 -21.07 1.80 20.47
C GLN A 125 -20.00 1.72 19.39
N ASP A 126 -20.13 2.56 18.37
CA ASP A 126 -19.10 2.67 17.33
C ASP A 126 -17.79 3.17 17.95
N PRO A 127 -16.69 2.38 17.91
CA PRO A 127 -15.40 2.78 18.44
C PRO A 127 -14.84 4.05 17.80
N LEU A 128 -15.18 4.33 16.54
CA LEU A 128 -14.69 5.49 15.80
C LEU A 128 -15.46 6.78 16.12
N PHE A 129 -16.53 6.71 16.91
CA PHE A 129 -17.39 7.85 17.24
C PHE A 129 -17.01 8.47 18.60
N GLY A 130 -16.91 9.80 18.64
CA GLY A 130 -16.68 10.59 19.84
C GLY A 130 -15.42 10.16 20.56
N THR A 131 -15.54 9.65 21.78
CA THR A 131 -14.40 9.07 22.52
C THR A 131 -14.60 7.60 22.86
N ASN A 132 -15.45 6.89 22.10
CA ASN A 132 -15.90 5.55 22.44
C ASN A 132 -14.76 4.51 22.44
N LEU A 133 -13.72 4.68 21.62
CA LEU A 133 -12.54 3.80 21.61
C LEU A 133 -11.93 3.63 23.01
N ARG A 134 -11.94 4.69 23.83
CA ARG A 134 -11.42 4.68 25.23
C ARG A 134 -12.20 3.78 26.18
N THR A 135 -13.41 3.35 25.81
CA THR A 135 -14.28 2.52 26.65
C THR A 135 -13.96 1.02 26.51
N ILE A 136 -13.13 0.65 25.53
CA ILE A 136 -12.75 -0.73 25.28
C ILE A 136 -11.72 -1.18 26.32
N ASP A 137 -12.01 -2.29 27.00
CA ASP A 137 -11.09 -2.87 27.98
C ASP A 137 -9.89 -3.51 27.31
N GLU A 138 -8.72 -2.87 27.39
CA GLU A 138 -7.45 -3.39 26.86
C GLU A 138 -6.99 -4.69 27.54
N SER A 139 -7.53 -5.02 28.73
CA SER A 139 -7.14 -6.21 29.48
C SER A 139 -7.43 -7.51 28.71
N GLN A 140 -8.43 -7.48 27.82
CA GLN A 140 -8.79 -8.63 26.97
C GLN A 140 -7.74 -8.96 25.89
N PHE A 141 -6.88 -8.00 25.54
CA PHE A 141 -5.81 -8.15 24.55
C PHE A 141 -4.45 -8.40 25.22
N THR A 142 -4.23 -7.81 26.39
CA THR A 142 -2.94 -7.93 27.12
C THR A 142 -2.83 -9.23 27.91
N ASN A 143 -3.94 -9.76 28.46
CA ASN A 143 -3.92 -10.95 29.31
C ASN A 143 -4.04 -12.28 28.55
N ALA A 144 -4.38 -12.24 27.26
CA ALA A 144 -4.62 -13.44 26.46
C ALA A 144 -4.16 -13.26 25.01
N ARG A 145 -3.65 -14.35 24.42
CA ARG A 145 -3.49 -14.43 22.97
C ARG A 145 -4.84 -14.58 22.30
N TRP A 146 -4.90 -14.28 21.01
CA TRP A 146 -6.09 -14.49 20.19
C TRP A 146 -5.81 -15.49 19.08
N TRP A 147 -6.75 -16.38 18.83
CA TRP A 147 -6.63 -17.44 17.84
C TRP A 147 -7.39 -17.10 16.58
N PHE A 148 -6.69 -17.09 15.46
CA PHE A 148 -7.23 -17.14 14.12
C PHE A 148 -7.24 -18.59 13.65
N ARG A 149 -8.37 -19.08 13.15
CA ARG A 149 -8.50 -20.43 12.61
C ARG A 149 -9.14 -20.40 11.22
N ARG A 150 -8.64 -21.23 10.31
CA ARG A 150 -9.30 -21.51 9.04
C ARG A 150 -9.15 -22.97 8.63
N ALA A 151 -10.25 -23.57 8.17
CA ALA A 151 -10.23 -24.84 7.44
C ALA A 151 -10.17 -24.58 5.93
N PHE A 152 -9.54 -25.49 5.18
CA PHE A 152 -9.40 -25.42 3.74
C PHE A 152 -9.14 -26.81 3.16
N ASP A 153 -9.48 -27.00 1.89
CA ASP A 153 -9.26 -28.27 1.20
C ASP A 153 -8.09 -28.15 0.22
N LEU A 154 -7.24 -29.17 0.20
CA LEU A 154 -6.22 -29.34 -0.82
C LEU A 154 -6.78 -30.22 -1.95
N PRO A 155 -6.56 -29.88 -3.22
CA PRO A 155 -7.04 -30.68 -4.34
C PRO A 155 -6.33 -32.05 -4.38
N VAL A 156 -6.99 -33.06 -4.94
CA VAL A 156 -6.43 -34.42 -5.10
C VAL A 156 -5.10 -34.42 -5.88
N THR A 157 -4.92 -33.46 -6.78
CA THR A 157 -3.68 -33.22 -7.53
C THR A 157 -2.48 -32.84 -6.66
N ALA A 158 -2.68 -32.56 -5.37
CA ALA A 158 -1.60 -32.30 -4.40
C ALA A 158 -0.94 -33.56 -3.82
N THR A 159 -1.47 -34.77 -4.11
CA THR A 159 -1.08 -36.02 -3.41
C THR A 159 0.43 -36.32 -3.45
N ASP A 160 1.10 -36.07 -4.57
CA ASP A 160 2.54 -36.34 -4.77
C ASP A 160 3.36 -35.06 -4.92
N ARG A 161 2.92 -33.98 -4.27
CA ARG A 161 3.45 -32.63 -4.49
C ARG A 161 3.84 -31.96 -3.18
N HIS A 162 4.71 -30.95 -3.28
CA HIS A 162 5.05 -30.10 -2.15
C HIS A 162 3.92 -29.12 -1.87
N VAL A 163 3.67 -28.89 -0.58
CA VAL A 163 2.69 -27.93 -0.09
C VAL A 163 3.41 -26.90 0.77
N TRP A 164 3.37 -25.66 0.34
CA TRP A 164 4.06 -24.53 0.98
C TRP A 164 3.05 -23.58 1.58
N LEU A 165 3.20 -23.24 2.86
CA LEU A 165 2.41 -22.23 3.54
C LEU A 165 3.15 -20.91 3.53
N LYS A 166 2.59 -19.90 2.86
CA LYS A 166 3.05 -18.51 2.90
C LYS A 166 2.28 -17.77 3.99
N LEU A 167 2.99 -17.12 4.91
CA LEU A 167 2.43 -16.29 5.98
C LEU A 167 3.05 -14.90 5.91
N GLU A 168 2.21 -13.87 5.99
CA GLU A 168 2.62 -12.47 5.91
C GLU A 168 1.85 -11.65 6.95
N GLY A 169 2.46 -10.60 7.49
CA GLY A 169 1.76 -9.66 8.36
C GLY A 169 1.37 -10.22 9.73
N LEU A 170 2.12 -11.19 10.28
CA LEU A 170 1.87 -11.71 11.64
C LEU A 170 2.27 -10.65 12.66
N ASN A 171 1.33 -9.79 13.09
CA ASN A 171 1.65 -8.64 13.94
C ASN A 171 1.58 -9.00 15.44
N TYR A 172 2.68 -8.97 16.19
CA TYR A 172 4.08 -9.01 15.73
C TYR A 172 4.76 -10.36 16.02
N ARG A 173 4.06 -11.23 16.78
CA ARG A 173 4.50 -12.58 17.09
C ARG A 173 3.32 -13.55 17.17
N ALA A 174 3.53 -14.76 16.64
CA ALA A 174 2.49 -15.78 16.61
C ALA A 174 2.99 -17.22 16.74
N GLN A 175 2.13 -18.09 17.28
CA GLN A 175 2.27 -19.54 17.14
C GLN A 175 1.47 -20.02 15.94
N VAL A 176 2.05 -20.88 15.10
CA VAL A 176 1.38 -21.40 13.91
C VAL A 176 1.25 -22.92 14.00
N TRP A 177 0.05 -23.43 13.74
CA TRP A 177 -0.27 -24.86 13.79
C TRP A 177 -1.01 -25.29 12.53
N VAL A 178 -0.70 -26.48 12.03
CA VAL A 178 -1.37 -27.12 10.88
C VAL A 178 -1.67 -28.56 11.23
N ASN A 179 -2.94 -28.97 11.11
CA ASN A 179 -3.40 -30.35 11.35
C ASN A 179 -2.92 -30.96 12.68
N GLY A 180 -2.82 -30.15 13.73
CA GLY A 180 -2.36 -30.54 15.05
C GLY A 180 -0.85 -30.52 15.26
N ALA A 181 -0.05 -30.22 14.23
CA ALA A 181 1.39 -30.05 14.32
C ALA A 181 1.77 -28.57 14.48
N GLN A 182 2.63 -28.26 15.45
CA GLN A 182 3.18 -26.91 15.62
C GLN A 182 4.30 -26.68 14.61
N LEU A 183 4.21 -25.59 13.84
CA LEU A 183 5.26 -25.17 12.94
C LEU A 183 6.38 -24.44 13.69
N ARG A 184 7.53 -24.35 13.06
CA ARG A 184 8.69 -23.63 13.57
C ARG A 184 9.03 -22.49 12.63
N ASP A 185 9.51 -21.39 13.22
CA ASP A 185 10.03 -20.27 12.46
C ASP A 185 11.27 -20.74 11.65
N PRO A 186 11.29 -20.57 10.31
CA PRO A 186 12.38 -20.99 9.44
C PRO A 186 13.63 -20.08 9.50
N MET A 187 13.80 -19.27 10.54
CA MET A 187 14.97 -18.41 10.80
C MET A 187 16.31 -19.09 10.46
N PRO A 188 17.32 -18.38 9.91
CA PRO A 188 18.63 -18.93 9.61
C PRO A 188 19.24 -19.73 10.76
N LYS A 189 19.81 -20.90 10.45
CA LYS A 189 20.32 -21.88 11.44
C LYS A 189 21.39 -21.34 12.40
N ASN A 190 22.04 -20.23 12.04
CA ASN A 190 23.06 -19.55 12.84
C ASN A 190 22.50 -18.44 13.74
N ALA A 191 21.19 -18.15 13.68
CA ALA A 191 20.55 -17.28 14.65
C ALA A 191 20.46 -18.00 16.01
N ALA A 192 20.64 -17.26 17.11
CA ALA A 192 20.46 -17.75 18.49
C ALA A 192 19.04 -18.31 18.76
N THR A 193 18.15 -18.21 17.79
CA THR A 193 16.74 -18.59 17.80
C THR A 193 16.34 -19.62 16.76
N ALA A 194 17.31 -20.24 16.08
CA ALA A 194 17.04 -21.40 15.25
C ALA A 194 16.21 -22.43 16.05
N ASN A 195 15.05 -22.82 15.52
CA ASN A 195 14.03 -23.70 16.14
C ASN A 195 12.99 -23.04 17.06
N GLN A 196 12.84 -21.72 17.09
CA GLN A 196 11.73 -21.08 17.78
C GLN A 196 10.36 -21.52 17.22
N ILE A 197 9.41 -21.71 18.12
CA ILE A 197 8.00 -22.02 17.81
C ILE A 197 7.14 -20.74 17.66
N GLN A 198 7.76 -19.58 17.85
CA GLN A 198 7.14 -18.27 17.72
C GLN A 198 7.69 -17.63 16.45
N PHE A 199 6.80 -17.34 15.52
CA PHE A 199 7.07 -16.54 14.33
C PHE A 199 7.07 -15.08 14.79
N THR A 200 8.18 -14.35 14.65
CA THR A 200 8.33 -12.98 15.17
C THR A 200 8.86 -12.05 14.09
N GLY A 201 8.24 -10.87 13.96
CA GLY A 201 8.52 -9.87 12.94
C GLY A 201 7.33 -9.75 12.00
N THR A 202 6.68 -8.60 12.04
CA THR A 202 5.46 -8.25 11.30
C THR A 202 5.69 -8.22 9.80
N PHE A 203 6.83 -7.70 9.35
CA PHE A 203 7.13 -7.52 7.94
C PHE A 203 7.87 -8.69 7.31
N ARG A 204 8.04 -9.80 8.04
CA ARG A 204 8.61 -11.03 7.50
C ARG A 204 7.58 -11.76 6.65
N THR A 205 8.03 -12.24 5.49
CA THR A 205 7.31 -13.24 4.70
C THR A 205 7.88 -14.61 5.04
N TYR A 206 7.05 -15.48 5.60
CA TYR A 206 7.43 -16.84 5.92
C TYR A 206 6.94 -17.77 4.82
N MET A 207 7.82 -18.66 4.36
CA MET A 207 7.46 -19.69 3.40
C MET A 207 7.88 -21.06 3.95
N VAL A 208 6.90 -21.81 4.45
CA VAL A 208 7.14 -23.04 5.23
C VAL A 208 6.68 -24.26 4.44
N ASP A 209 7.55 -25.27 4.28
CA ASP A 209 7.14 -26.57 3.76
C ASP A 209 6.27 -27.31 4.78
N ILE A 210 4.99 -27.49 4.46
CA ILE A 210 4.02 -28.21 5.29
C ILE A 210 3.65 -29.57 4.71
N THR A 211 4.38 -30.06 3.71
CA THR A 211 4.09 -31.33 2.99
C THR A 211 3.93 -32.51 3.93
N SER A 212 4.76 -32.59 4.98
CA SER A 212 4.76 -33.71 5.93
C SER A 212 3.58 -33.72 6.91
N VAL A 213 2.91 -32.57 7.09
CA VAL A 213 1.77 -32.40 8.02
C VAL A 213 0.45 -32.15 7.30
N ALA A 214 0.49 -31.79 6.02
CA ALA A 214 -0.69 -31.57 5.19
C ALA A 214 -1.41 -32.88 4.86
N HIS A 215 -2.73 -32.89 4.99
CA HIS A 215 -3.59 -33.91 4.40
C HIS A 215 -3.74 -33.60 2.91
N ARG A 216 -2.78 -34.07 2.10
CA ARG A 216 -2.77 -33.86 0.65
C ARG A 216 -3.99 -34.53 0.01
N GLY A 217 -4.75 -33.77 -0.79
CA GLY A 217 -6.00 -34.26 -1.39
C GLY A 217 -7.21 -34.34 -0.45
N GLY A 218 -7.17 -33.64 0.70
CA GLY A 218 -8.29 -33.62 1.64
C GLY A 218 -8.35 -32.35 2.49
N SER A 219 -9.12 -32.42 3.57
CA SER A 219 -9.36 -31.28 4.46
C SER A 219 -8.19 -31.04 5.41
N ASN A 220 -7.84 -29.77 5.52
CA ASN A 220 -6.77 -29.23 6.33
C ASN A 220 -7.31 -28.09 7.20
N ALA A 221 -6.61 -27.76 8.29
CA ALA A 221 -6.87 -26.55 9.03
C ALA A 221 -5.58 -25.93 9.58
N ILE A 222 -5.60 -24.61 9.68
CA ILE A 222 -4.55 -23.77 10.26
C ILE A 222 -5.13 -23.11 11.52
N ALA A 223 -4.32 -23.02 12.57
CA ALA A 223 -4.58 -22.16 13.72
C ALA A 223 -3.36 -21.28 14.02
N ILE A 224 -3.57 -19.98 14.13
CA ILE A 224 -2.54 -18.96 14.37
C ILE A 224 -2.91 -18.22 15.65
N GLY A 225 -2.06 -18.33 16.68
CA GLY A 225 -2.25 -17.66 17.96
C GLY A 225 -1.38 -16.41 18.02
N VAL A 226 -1.97 -15.23 17.90
CA VAL A 226 -1.28 -13.93 17.89
C VAL A 226 -1.24 -13.30 19.28
N ASN A 227 -0.16 -12.57 19.56
CA ASN A 227 0.02 -11.84 20.81
C ASN A 227 0.10 -10.34 20.55
N ARG A 228 -0.49 -9.57 21.48
CA ARG A 228 -0.41 -8.12 21.50
C ARG A 228 1.04 -7.61 21.60
N ALA A 229 1.34 -6.56 20.84
CA ALA A 229 2.53 -5.73 21.02
C ALA A 229 2.48 -4.97 22.35
N SER A 230 3.67 -4.63 22.85
CA SER A 230 3.86 -3.81 24.04
C SER A 230 3.46 -2.38 23.75
N SER A 231 2.77 -1.74 24.68
CA SER A 231 2.55 -0.29 24.60
C SER A 231 3.90 0.44 24.65
N GLY A 232 4.10 1.45 23.81
CA GLY A 232 5.36 2.22 23.74
C GLY A 232 6.34 1.80 22.62
N TYR A 233 5.88 1.03 21.63
CA TYR A 233 6.55 0.83 20.33
C TYR A 233 7.96 0.21 20.39
N GLN A 234 8.22 -0.64 21.38
CA GLN A 234 9.51 -1.36 21.55
C GLN A 234 9.57 -2.71 20.82
N ASP A 235 8.45 -3.16 20.26
CA ASP A 235 8.38 -4.38 19.44
C ASP A 235 8.46 -4.03 17.95
N PHE A 236 8.92 -4.96 17.11
CA PHE A 236 8.91 -4.83 15.65
C PHE A 236 7.50 -5.07 15.09
N SER A 237 6.60 -4.14 15.42
CA SER A 237 5.18 -4.12 15.09
C SER A 237 4.82 -2.95 14.18
N VAL A 238 3.59 -2.94 13.71
CA VAL A 238 2.96 -1.73 13.18
C VAL A 238 2.51 -0.82 14.34
N HIS A 239 2.60 0.49 14.13
CA HIS A 239 1.98 1.55 14.95
C HIS A 239 1.79 2.82 14.11
N PHE A 240 1.07 3.80 14.65
CA PHE A 240 0.71 5.04 13.93
C PHE A 240 1.31 6.31 14.56
N VAL A 241 2.35 6.16 15.39
CA VAL A 241 3.12 7.25 16.03
C VAL A 241 2.19 8.23 16.76
N ASP A 242 1.96 9.43 16.20
CA ASP A 242 1.10 10.48 16.71
C ASP A 242 -0.08 10.78 15.77
N TRP A 243 -0.23 10.03 14.68
CA TRP A 243 -1.19 10.30 13.61
C TRP A 243 -2.64 10.08 14.07
N ASN A 244 -2.83 9.13 14.98
CA ASN A 244 -4.09 8.79 15.61
C ASN A 244 -3.83 8.18 17.01
N PRO A 245 -4.85 8.06 17.87
CA PRO A 245 -4.79 7.25 19.07
C PRO A 245 -4.51 5.79 18.75
N ASP A 246 -3.85 5.13 19.69
CA ASP A 246 -3.53 3.72 19.58
C ASP A 246 -4.79 2.86 19.54
N PRO A 247 -4.87 1.88 18.64
CA PRO A 247 -5.88 0.85 18.74
C PRO A 247 -5.67 0.03 20.04
N PRO A 248 -6.72 -0.28 20.81
CA PRO A 248 -6.61 -1.00 22.09
C PRO A 248 -5.84 -2.32 22.02
N ASP A 249 -5.90 -3.01 20.88
CA ASP A 249 -5.22 -4.28 20.62
C ASP A 249 -3.83 -4.13 19.98
N MET A 250 -3.33 -2.89 19.80
CA MET A 250 -2.05 -2.59 19.13
C MET A 250 -1.89 -3.37 17.82
N ASP A 251 -2.98 -3.46 17.05
CA ASP A 251 -3.08 -4.16 15.78
C ASP A 251 -2.69 -5.64 15.81
N MET A 252 -2.83 -6.31 16.96
CA MET A 252 -2.55 -7.74 17.02
C MET A 252 -3.44 -8.49 16.02
N GLY A 253 -2.85 -9.27 15.13
CA GLY A 253 -3.62 -9.85 14.03
C GLY A 253 -2.77 -10.38 12.89
N ILE A 254 -3.43 -10.54 11.75
CA ILE A 254 -2.80 -10.95 10.49
C ILE A 254 -3.07 -9.83 9.49
N LEU A 255 -2.10 -8.92 9.37
CA LEU A 255 -2.21 -7.63 8.68
C LEU A 255 -1.85 -7.72 7.18
N ASN A 256 -1.66 -8.93 6.67
CA ASN A 256 -1.46 -9.19 5.24
C ASN A 256 -2.05 -10.57 4.89
N GLY A 257 -1.45 -11.32 3.97
CA GLY A 257 -2.00 -12.56 3.45
C GLY A 257 -1.54 -13.85 4.15
N VAL A 258 -2.40 -14.87 4.06
CA VAL A 258 -2.04 -16.28 4.22
C VAL A 258 -2.39 -17.00 2.92
N SER A 259 -1.46 -17.78 2.38
CA SER A 259 -1.72 -18.55 1.16
C SER A 259 -1.00 -19.89 1.16
N VAL A 260 -1.46 -20.82 0.33
CA VAL A 260 -0.83 -22.11 0.12
C VAL A 260 -0.43 -22.25 -1.35
N ALA A 261 0.83 -22.57 -1.60
CA ALA A 261 1.32 -22.91 -2.93
C ALA A 261 1.59 -24.41 -3.02
N ILE A 262 1.12 -25.06 -4.09
CA ILE A 262 1.37 -26.47 -4.39
C ILE A 262 2.23 -26.56 -5.63
N THR A 263 3.41 -27.18 -5.49
CA THR A 263 4.41 -27.29 -6.56
C THR A 263 4.92 -28.72 -6.68
N GLY A 264 5.65 -29.00 -7.74
CA GLY A 264 6.52 -30.17 -7.82
C GLY A 264 7.75 -30.01 -6.92
N PRO A 265 8.79 -30.84 -7.15
CA PRO A 265 10.05 -30.85 -6.39
C PRO A 265 10.83 -29.53 -6.31
N VAL A 266 10.68 -28.66 -7.31
CA VAL A 266 11.34 -27.36 -7.39
C VAL A 266 10.30 -26.25 -7.49
N ARG A 267 10.39 -25.22 -6.64
CA ARG A 267 9.58 -23.99 -6.67
C ARG A 267 10.39 -22.84 -7.24
N LEU A 268 9.73 -21.94 -7.98
CA LEU A 268 10.27 -20.66 -8.43
C LEU A 268 9.74 -19.52 -7.57
N ASP A 269 10.64 -18.65 -7.10
CA ASP A 269 10.33 -17.48 -6.27
C ASP A 269 11.04 -16.20 -6.74
N HIS A 270 10.54 -15.06 -6.25
CA HIS A 270 11.17 -13.74 -6.29
C HIS A 270 11.66 -13.26 -7.68
N PRO A 271 10.81 -13.31 -8.72
CA PRO A 271 11.17 -12.87 -10.06
C PRO A 271 11.52 -11.37 -10.06
N TYR A 272 12.72 -11.02 -10.52
CA TYR A 272 13.17 -9.63 -10.52
C TYR A 272 13.91 -9.28 -11.79
N VAL A 273 13.46 -8.23 -12.48
CA VAL A 273 14.07 -7.76 -13.73
C VAL A 273 14.75 -6.41 -13.50
N VAL A 274 16.07 -6.42 -13.53
CA VAL A 274 16.90 -5.22 -13.48
C VAL A 274 17.11 -4.70 -14.90
N THR A 275 16.78 -3.43 -15.15
CA THR A 275 17.17 -2.76 -16.39
C THR A 275 18.56 -2.15 -16.23
N ASN A 276 19.57 -2.83 -16.76
CA ASN A 276 20.97 -2.41 -16.61
C ASN A 276 21.28 -1.14 -17.43
N SER A 277 20.67 -1.00 -18.60
CA SER A 277 20.85 0.17 -19.46
C SER A 277 19.73 0.33 -20.48
N LEU A 278 19.38 1.58 -20.78
CA LEU A 278 18.54 1.97 -21.91
C LEU A 278 19.41 2.72 -22.92
N LYS A 279 19.48 2.23 -24.17
CA LYS A 279 20.25 2.85 -25.26
C LYS A 279 19.47 2.76 -26.56
N ASP A 280 19.21 3.90 -27.19
CA ASP A 280 18.43 4.02 -28.42
C ASP A 280 17.09 3.28 -28.33
N THR A 281 16.98 2.15 -29.03
CA THR A 281 15.80 1.28 -29.08
C THR A 281 15.98 -0.02 -28.30
N THR A 282 17.03 -0.13 -27.48
CA THR A 282 17.38 -1.37 -26.77
C THR A 282 17.41 -1.19 -25.26
N ALA A 283 16.95 -2.21 -24.53
CA ALA A 283 17.19 -2.35 -23.10
C ALA A 283 17.98 -3.61 -22.83
N ASN A 284 19.10 -3.48 -22.12
CA ASN A 284 19.79 -4.64 -21.56
C ASN A 284 19.24 -4.89 -20.17
N VAL A 285 18.70 -6.09 -19.95
CA VAL A 285 18.05 -6.47 -18.69
C VAL A 285 18.69 -7.73 -18.13
N THR A 286 18.65 -7.85 -16.82
CA THR A 286 19.01 -9.08 -16.10
C THR A 286 17.78 -9.57 -15.35
N LEU A 287 17.34 -10.79 -15.65
CA LEU A 287 16.33 -11.50 -14.88
C LEU A 287 17.03 -12.32 -13.78
N TYR A 288 16.55 -12.14 -12.56
CA TYR A 288 16.84 -12.98 -11.41
C TYR A 288 15.59 -13.75 -11.02
N VAL A 289 15.74 -15.03 -10.69
CA VAL A 289 14.66 -15.86 -10.13
C VAL A 289 15.28 -16.90 -9.21
N ASP A 290 14.71 -17.11 -8.04
CA ASP A 290 15.16 -18.13 -7.11
C ASP A 290 14.53 -19.48 -7.48
N ALA A 291 15.34 -20.52 -7.59
CA ALA A 291 14.88 -21.90 -7.72
C ALA A 291 15.17 -22.65 -6.42
N VAL A 292 14.12 -23.15 -5.78
CA VAL A 292 14.17 -23.80 -4.47
C VAL A 292 13.90 -25.29 -4.63
N ASN A 293 14.87 -26.13 -4.33
CA ASN A 293 14.70 -27.58 -4.31
C ASN A 293 14.06 -28.02 -2.98
N GLY A 294 12.84 -28.55 -3.02
CA GLY A 294 12.15 -29.12 -1.85
C GLY A 294 12.65 -30.50 -1.44
N GLU A 295 13.40 -31.20 -2.30
CA GLU A 295 13.77 -32.59 -2.10
C GLU A 295 15.07 -32.77 -1.30
N GLY A 296 15.15 -33.92 -0.62
CA GLY A 296 16.35 -34.39 0.09
C GLY A 296 17.48 -34.91 -0.82
N SER A 297 17.28 -34.86 -2.14
CA SER A 297 18.26 -35.24 -3.14
C SER A 297 18.54 -34.10 -4.12
N ALA A 298 19.71 -34.13 -4.76
CA ALA A 298 20.03 -33.18 -5.82
C ALA A 298 19.12 -33.37 -7.04
N ILE A 299 18.76 -32.26 -7.68
CA ILE A 299 17.88 -32.22 -8.85
C ILE A 299 18.60 -31.58 -10.02
N ASN A 300 18.42 -32.17 -11.21
CA ASN A 300 18.77 -31.53 -12.48
C ASN A 300 17.47 -31.19 -13.23
N GLY A 301 17.44 -29.99 -13.80
CA GLY A 301 16.30 -29.51 -14.56
C GLY A 301 16.67 -28.39 -15.52
N THR A 302 15.67 -27.79 -16.11
CA THR A 302 15.80 -26.65 -17.03
C THR A 302 14.80 -25.58 -16.63
N LEU A 303 15.28 -24.36 -16.42
CA LEU A 303 14.44 -23.17 -16.42
C LEU A 303 14.18 -22.79 -17.87
N SER A 304 12.92 -22.62 -18.25
CA SER A 304 12.51 -22.16 -19.58
C SER A 304 11.39 -21.15 -19.47
N GLY A 305 11.12 -20.37 -20.53
CA GLY A 305 10.01 -19.41 -20.52
C GLY A 305 10.22 -18.26 -21.48
N THR A 306 9.59 -17.12 -21.20
CA THR A 306 9.74 -15.90 -21.98
C THR A 306 9.72 -14.65 -21.11
N LEU A 307 10.54 -13.66 -21.47
CA LEU A 307 10.40 -12.27 -21.01
C LEU A 307 10.15 -11.38 -22.22
N ALA A 308 9.05 -10.62 -22.23
CA ALA A 308 8.63 -9.83 -23.39
C ALA A 308 8.53 -10.66 -24.70
N GLY A 309 8.20 -11.95 -24.60
CA GLY A 309 8.17 -12.89 -25.72
C GLY A 309 9.55 -13.40 -26.18
N ILE A 310 10.65 -12.92 -25.59
CA ILE A 310 11.99 -13.44 -25.88
C ILE A 310 12.19 -14.74 -25.09
N PRO A 311 12.55 -15.85 -25.75
CA PRO A 311 12.68 -17.15 -25.09
C PRO A 311 13.86 -17.17 -24.11
N ILE A 312 13.66 -17.85 -22.98
CA ILE A 312 14.64 -18.12 -21.94
C ILE A 312 14.83 -19.63 -21.87
N THR A 313 16.09 -20.06 -21.76
CA THR A 313 16.43 -21.45 -21.46
C THR A 313 17.77 -21.52 -20.72
N GLN A 314 17.79 -22.24 -19.60
CA GLN A 314 18.99 -22.44 -18.79
C GLN A 314 18.92 -23.81 -18.10
N ALA A 315 19.96 -24.63 -18.28
CA ALA A 315 20.12 -25.87 -17.51
C ALA A 315 20.53 -25.55 -16.07
N VAL A 316 19.93 -26.25 -15.10
CA VAL A 316 20.09 -25.98 -13.67
C VAL A 316 20.35 -27.28 -12.92
N LYS A 317 21.28 -27.22 -11.96
CA LYS A 317 21.58 -28.29 -11.02
C LYS A 317 21.47 -27.75 -9.60
N LEU A 318 20.48 -28.23 -8.86
CA LEU A 318 20.21 -27.84 -7.47
C LEU A 318 20.70 -28.94 -6.52
N ALA A 319 21.42 -28.57 -5.48
CA ALA A 319 21.70 -29.50 -4.38
C ALA A 319 20.40 -29.77 -3.57
N ALA A 320 20.41 -30.83 -2.76
CA ALA A 320 19.29 -31.15 -1.87
C ALA A 320 18.96 -29.95 -0.97
N HIS A 321 17.68 -29.58 -0.87
CA HIS A 321 17.19 -28.46 -0.07
C HIS A 321 17.85 -27.10 -0.35
N ALA A 322 18.50 -26.92 -1.51
CA ALA A 322 19.19 -25.70 -1.85
C ALA A 322 18.25 -24.70 -2.55
N THR A 323 18.43 -23.43 -2.20
CA THR A 323 17.98 -22.29 -3.01
C THR A 323 19.14 -21.83 -3.86
N GLN A 324 18.90 -21.63 -5.16
CA GLN A 324 19.86 -21.02 -6.07
C GLN A 324 19.17 -19.90 -6.87
N THR A 325 19.74 -18.70 -6.82
CA THR A 325 19.34 -17.61 -7.71
C THR A 325 19.90 -17.86 -9.11
N LEU A 326 19.01 -17.91 -10.09
CA LEU A 326 19.32 -18.05 -11.50
C LEU A 326 19.38 -16.65 -12.13
N THR A 327 20.41 -16.40 -12.94
CA THR A 327 20.69 -15.09 -13.53
C THR A 327 20.74 -15.19 -15.05
N ILE A 328 19.85 -14.46 -15.72
CA ILE A 328 19.71 -14.50 -17.19
C ILE A 328 19.83 -13.07 -17.74
N ALA A 329 20.85 -12.84 -18.56
CA ALA A 329 21.01 -11.58 -19.28
C ALA A 329 20.31 -11.62 -20.64
N LEU A 330 19.51 -10.58 -20.94
CA LEU A 330 18.72 -10.47 -22.15
C LEU A 330 18.85 -9.05 -22.74
N THR A 331 18.72 -8.94 -24.06
CA THR A 331 18.57 -7.65 -24.74
C THR A 331 17.18 -7.57 -25.35
N LEU A 332 16.38 -6.62 -24.88
CA LEU A 332 15.05 -6.32 -25.41
C LEU A 332 15.17 -5.25 -26.50
N THR A 333 14.48 -5.46 -27.63
CA THR A 333 14.40 -4.50 -28.73
C THR A 333 13.03 -3.82 -28.73
N ASN A 334 13.03 -2.50 -28.80
CA ASN A 334 11.87 -1.61 -28.65
C ASN A 334 10.96 -1.98 -27.46
N PRO A 335 11.50 -2.18 -26.24
CA PRO A 335 10.68 -2.50 -25.09
C PRO A 335 9.73 -1.34 -24.79
N ARG A 336 8.50 -1.67 -24.39
CA ARG A 336 7.59 -0.69 -23.80
C ARG A 336 8.07 -0.42 -22.37
N LEU A 337 8.46 0.82 -22.10
CA LEU A 337 8.99 1.20 -20.80
C LEU A 337 7.84 1.54 -19.86
N TRP A 338 8.00 1.17 -18.60
CA TRP A 338 7.14 1.66 -17.54
C TRP A 338 7.51 3.13 -17.22
N TRP A 339 6.50 3.99 -17.14
CA TRP A 339 6.65 5.39 -16.74
C TRP A 339 5.65 5.77 -15.65
N PRO A 340 6.01 6.71 -14.75
CA PRO A 340 5.02 7.41 -13.94
C PRO A 340 4.00 8.12 -14.84
N TRP A 341 2.75 8.19 -14.40
CA TRP A 341 1.62 8.56 -15.26
C TRP A 341 1.71 9.96 -15.88
N GLN A 342 2.45 10.88 -15.24
CA GLN A 342 2.67 12.24 -15.75
C GLN A 342 3.74 12.30 -16.85
N TYR A 343 4.51 11.23 -17.04
CA TYR A 343 5.68 11.18 -17.93
C TYR A 343 5.53 10.16 -19.07
N GLY A 344 4.59 9.23 -18.96
CA GLY A 344 4.30 8.25 -20.00
C GLY A 344 3.29 7.20 -19.56
N ASN A 345 3.18 6.13 -20.33
CA ASN A 345 2.33 5.01 -19.98
C ASN A 345 3.04 4.09 -18.97
N PRO A 346 2.34 3.59 -17.94
CA PRO A 346 2.85 2.56 -17.04
C PRO A 346 2.79 1.17 -17.70
N ASP A 347 3.53 0.98 -18.80
CA ASP A 347 3.51 -0.29 -19.54
C ASP A 347 4.12 -1.43 -18.72
N MET A 348 3.37 -2.52 -18.57
CA MET A 348 3.79 -3.75 -17.90
C MET A 348 4.13 -4.83 -18.94
N THR A 349 5.21 -5.57 -18.69
CA THR A 349 5.78 -6.57 -19.59
C THR A 349 5.56 -7.98 -19.05
N PRO A 350 5.02 -8.92 -19.84
CA PRO A 350 4.78 -10.29 -19.38
C PRO A 350 6.09 -11.04 -19.17
N LEU A 351 6.15 -11.77 -18.05
CA LEU A 351 7.16 -12.75 -17.69
C LEU A 351 6.46 -14.08 -17.42
N ALA A 352 6.89 -15.13 -18.10
CA ALA A 352 6.44 -16.50 -17.86
C ALA A 352 7.67 -17.39 -17.75
N LEU A 353 7.74 -18.17 -16.67
CA LEU A 353 8.85 -19.07 -16.35
C LEU A 353 8.29 -20.43 -15.95
N HIS A 354 9.01 -21.48 -16.34
CA HIS A 354 8.65 -22.87 -16.10
C HIS A 354 9.93 -23.61 -15.71
N PHE A 355 9.91 -24.34 -14.59
CA PHE A 355 11.00 -25.23 -14.23
C PHE A 355 10.61 -26.68 -14.53
N THR A 356 11.35 -27.34 -15.44
CA THR A 356 11.08 -28.73 -15.83
C THR A 356 12.22 -29.65 -15.38
N LEU A 357 11.86 -30.77 -14.76
CA LEU A 357 12.81 -31.82 -14.38
C LEU A 357 13.29 -32.58 -15.62
N ALA A 358 14.52 -33.10 -15.61
CA ALA A 358 15.04 -33.85 -16.76
C ALA A 358 14.18 -35.10 -17.07
N GLY A 359 13.48 -35.09 -18.21
CA GLY A 359 12.66 -36.23 -18.67
C GLY A 359 11.32 -36.39 -17.96
N SER A 360 10.81 -35.35 -17.30
CA SER A 360 9.55 -35.38 -16.56
C SER A 360 8.71 -34.11 -16.83
N GLU A 361 7.56 -34.02 -16.17
CA GLU A 361 6.61 -32.91 -16.27
C GLU A 361 7.14 -31.63 -15.57
N PRO A 362 6.56 -30.46 -15.87
CA PRO A 362 6.87 -29.21 -15.18
C PRO A 362 6.68 -29.31 -13.66
N SER A 363 7.66 -28.81 -12.92
CA SER A 363 7.64 -28.76 -11.46
C SER A 363 6.84 -27.56 -10.96
N ASP A 364 7.16 -26.38 -11.48
CA ASP A 364 6.53 -25.13 -11.08
C ASP A 364 6.49 -24.16 -12.25
N ASP A 365 5.47 -23.31 -12.23
CA ASP A 365 5.21 -22.27 -13.21
C ASP A 365 5.01 -20.95 -12.50
N LEU A 366 5.69 -19.92 -12.98
CA LEU A 366 5.62 -18.57 -12.48
C LEU A 366 5.27 -17.64 -13.63
N THR A 367 4.11 -17.02 -13.57
CA THR A 367 3.67 -16.00 -14.52
C THR A 367 3.38 -14.71 -13.79
N THR A 368 4.01 -13.62 -14.21
CA THR A 368 3.81 -12.29 -13.63
C THR A 368 4.01 -11.19 -14.69
N GLN A 369 3.87 -9.94 -14.27
CA GLN A 369 4.13 -8.76 -15.07
C GLN A 369 5.25 -7.95 -14.41
N VAL A 370 6.18 -7.44 -15.19
CA VAL A 370 7.32 -6.64 -14.73
C VAL A 370 7.39 -5.31 -15.48
N GLY A 371 7.87 -4.25 -14.83
CA GLY A 371 8.10 -2.97 -15.52
C GLY A 371 9.54 -2.84 -16.00
N ILE A 372 9.74 -2.49 -17.28
CA ILE A 372 11.06 -2.16 -17.81
C ILE A 372 11.30 -0.66 -17.61
N ARG A 373 12.17 -0.31 -16.66
CA ARG A 373 12.53 1.08 -16.34
C ARG A 373 13.90 1.15 -15.70
N THR A 374 14.55 2.31 -15.77
CA THR A 374 15.68 2.63 -14.89
C THR A 374 15.25 3.64 -13.84
N VAL A 375 15.78 3.49 -12.62
CA VAL A 375 15.69 4.53 -11.58
C VAL A 375 17.07 4.83 -11.06
N THR A 376 17.38 6.12 -10.93
CA THR A 376 18.60 6.59 -10.30
C THR A 376 18.31 7.84 -9.48
N SER A 377 19.30 8.32 -8.76
CA SER A 377 19.24 9.63 -8.12
C SER A 377 20.60 10.31 -8.20
N HIS A 378 20.60 11.64 -8.08
CA HIS A 378 21.81 12.42 -7.92
C HIS A 378 21.56 13.61 -6.99
N LEU A 379 22.64 14.24 -6.52
CA LEU A 379 22.57 15.43 -5.68
C LEU A 379 22.78 16.68 -6.54
N ILE A 380 22.02 17.72 -6.26
CA ILE A 380 22.14 19.06 -6.83
C ILE A 380 22.55 20.06 -5.76
N THR A 381 23.32 21.07 -6.17
CA THR A 381 23.67 22.17 -5.28
C THR A 381 22.53 23.18 -5.24
N VAL A 382 22.01 23.47 -4.05
CA VAL A 382 21.06 24.56 -3.81
C VAL A 382 21.78 25.67 -3.02
N PRO A 383 21.77 26.93 -3.48
CA PRO A 383 22.50 28.02 -2.82
C PRO A 383 22.15 28.14 -1.34
N GLY A 384 23.17 28.14 -0.47
CA GLY A 384 23.01 28.28 0.98
C GLY A 384 22.42 27.06 1.68
N ARG A 385 22.32 25.91 1.01
CA ARG A 385 21.78 24.65 1.53
C ARG A 385 22.75 23.50 1.32
N ASP A 386 22.57 22.42 2.07
CA ASP A 386 23.24 21.15 1.82
C ASP A 386 22.78 20.57 0.45
N PRO A 387 23.57 19.71 -0.21
CA PRO A 387 23.18 19.12 -1.48
C PRO A 387 21.83 18.39 -1.40
N GLN A 388 20.96 18.61 -2.39
CA GLN A 388 19.59 18.09 -2.41
C GLN A 388 19.43 16.98 -3.43
N ARG A 389 18.65 15.95 -3.09
CA ARG A 389 18.42 14.76 -3.90
C ARG A 389 17.35 15.04 -4.95
N ILE A 390 17.63 14.61 -6.17
CA ILE A 390 16.64 14.46 -7.24
C ILE A 390 16.67 13.03 -7.75
N PHE A 391 15.48 12.49 -8.03
CA PHE A 391 15.31 11.17 -8.61
C PHE A 391 15.10 11.26 -10.11
N THR A 392 15.57 10.25 -10.84
CA THR A 392 15.31 10.12 -12.26
C THR A 392 14.66 8.79 -12.57
N VAL A 393 13.70 8.80 -13.49
CA VAL A 393 13.12 7.59 -14.08
C VAL A 393 13.39 7.62 -15.57
N ASN A 394 13.98 6.56 -16.12
CA ASN A 394 14.35 6.46 -17.54
C ASN A 394 15.21 7.67 -18.00
N GLY A 395 16.08 8.16 -17.12
CA GLY A 395 16.96 9.31 -17.37
C GLY A 395 16.27 10.67 -17.36
N LYS A 396 15.02 10.77 -16.86
CA LYS A 396 14.29 12.02 -16.68
C LYS A 396 14.13 12.36 -15.21
N ASP A 397 14.56 13.57 -14.85
CA ASP A 397 14.33 14.14 -13.53
C ASP A 397 12.83 14.17 -13.20
N ILE A 398 12.47 13.69 -12.02
CA ILE A 398 11.09 13.66 -11.53
C ILE A 398 10.96 14.64 -10.37
N LEU A 399 10.05 15.60 -10.49
CA LEU A 399 9.61 16.38 -9.34
C LEU A 399 8.60 15.53 -8.59
N ILE A 400 8.97 15.08 -7.40
CA ILE A 400 8.06 14.32 -6.55
C ILE A 400 6.99 15.26 -5.99
N ARG A 401 5.72 14.95 -6.27
CA ARG A 401 4.56 15.61 -5.69
C ARG A 401 3.67 14.50 -5.16
N GLY A 402 3.78 14.22 -3.87
CA GLY A 402 3.08 13.11 -3.27
C GLY A 402 2.53 13.46 -1.89
N ALA A 403 2.09 12.42 -1.21
CA ALA A 403 1.57 12.49 0.15
C ALA A 403 1.81 11.14 0.85
N ALA A 404 1.88 11.13 2.17
CA ALA A 404 2.05 9.90 2.94
C ALA A 404 0.72 9.15 3.09
N TYR A 405 0.70 7.83 2.92
CA TYR A 405 -0.52 7.04 2.99
C TYR A 405 -0.60 6.24 4.28
N ASN A 406 -1.82 6.12 4.81
CA ASN A 406 -2.11 5.29 5.97
C ASN A 406 -3.14 4.21 5.64
N PRO A 407 -2.91 2.95 6.04
CA PRO A 407 -3.96 1.93 6.09
C PRO A 407 -5.05 2.29 7.09
N ASP A 408 -6.18 1.57 7.05
CA ASP A 408 -7.19 1.66 8.10
C ASP A 408 -6.57 1.31 9.47
N ILE A 409 -6.99 1.99 10.54
CA ILE A 409 -6.47 1.79 11.90
C ILE A 409 -6.61 0.35 12.40
N PHE A 410 -7.47 -0.48 11.80
CA PHE A 410 -7.63 -1.89 12.13
C PHE A 410 -7.25 -2.83 10.97
N TYR A 411 -6.62 -2.30 9.91
CA TYR A 411 -6.24 -3.03 8.69
C TYR A 411 -7.41 -3.75 8.02
N ASN A 412 -8.64 -3.21 8.13
CA ASN A 412 -9.82 -3.72 7.44
C ASN A 412 -9.84 -3.21 5.98
N GLU A 413 -8.89 -3.67 5.17
CA GLU A 413 -8.68 -3.15 3.82
C GLU A 413 -9.78 -3.53 2.83
N ASP A 414 -10.25 -2.53 2.08
CA ASP A 414 -11.21 -2.67 0.97
C ASP A 414 -10.53 -2.36 -0.37
N PRO A 415 -10.37 -3.36 -1.27
CA PRO A 415 -9.80 -3.16 -2.61
C PRO A 415 -10.45 -2.03 -3.42
N THR A 416 -11.73 -1.74 -3.16
CA THR A 416 -12.45 -0.63 -3.80
C THR A 416 -11.92 0.72 -3.34
N ARG A 417 -11.65 0.86 -2.03
CA ARG A 417 -11.06 2.05 -1.42
C ARG A 417 -9.62 2.24 -1.91
N GLU A 418 -8.84 1.17 -1.97
CA GLU A 418 -7.46 1.21 -2.48
C GLU A 418 -7.40 1.69 -3.95
N GLU A 419 -8.30 1.18 -4.81
CA GLU A 419 -8.41 1.65 -6.20
C GLU A 419 -8.86 3.13 -6.28
N ALA A 420 -9.81 3.53 -5.44
CA ALA A 420 -10.24 4.93 -5.34
C ALA A 420 -9.11 5.85 -4.90
N THR A 421 -8.25 5.42 -3.97
CA THR A 421 -7.03 6.14 -3.57
C THR A 421 -6.14 6.45 -4.77
N MET A 422 -5.90 5.48 -5.66
CA MET A 422 -5.11 5.70 -6.88
C MET A 422 -5.75 6.73 -7.81
N GLN A 423 -7.08 6.70 -7.92
CA GLN A 423 -7.83 7.67 -8.71
C GLN A 423 -7.74 9.07 -8.12
N TYR A 424 -7.84 9.20 -6.79
CA TYR A 424 -7.71 10.47 -6.07
C TYR A 424 -6.32 11.09 -6.23
N ILE A 425 -5.25 10.29 -6.12
CA ILE A 425 -3.88 10.75 -6.34
C ILE A 425 -3.74 11.37 -7.74
N ARG A 426 -4.26 10.69 -8.77
CA ARG A 426 -4.23 11.23 -10.14
C ARG A 426 -5.11 12.46 -10.30
N ALA A 427 -6.30 12.48 -9.69
CA ALA A 427 -7.21 13.61 -9.72
C ALA A 427 -6.61 14.87 -9.06
N MET A 428 -5.84 14.69 -7.99
CA MET A 428 -5.06 15.74 -7.31
C MET A 428 -3.75 16.09 -8.04
N ASN A 429 -3.48 15.45 -9.18
CA ASN A 429 -2.26 15.63 -9.96
C ASN A 429 -0.97 15.31 -9.18
N LEU A 430 -1.07 14.40 -8.21
CA LEU A 430 0.04 13.81 -7.46
C LEU A 430 0.64 12.64 -8.25
N ASN A 431 1.90 12.30 -7.97
CA ASN A 431 2.63 11.24 -8.65
C ASN A 431 3.34 10.27 -7.71
N ALA A 432 3.25 10.46 -6.40
CA ALA A 432 3.91 9.58 -5.43
C ALA A 432 3.09 9.38 -4.15
N ILE A 433 3.31 8.23 -3.52
CA ILE A 433 2.85 7.89 -2.17
C ILE A 433 4.07 7.55 -1.32
N ARG A 434 4.11 8.03 -0.08
CA ARG A 434 5.08 7.59 0.93
C ARG A 434 4.45 6.60 1.91
N PHE A 435 5.16 5.53 2.21
CA PHE A 435 4.89 4.63 3.34
C PHE A 435 6.00 4.80 4.38
N GLU A 436 5.62 5.29 5.55
CA GLU A 436 6.52 5.34 6.71
C GLU A 436 6.20 4.18 7.66
N GLY A 437 6.76 3.00 7.39
CA GLY A 437 6.58 1.79 8.20
C GLY A 437 5.21 1.13 8.17
N VAL A 438 4.17 1.80 7.69
CA VAL A 438 2.82 1.23 7.51
C VAL A 438 2.61 0.70 6.09
N PHE A 439 3.19 -0.46 5.79
CA PHE A 439 3.14 -1.03 4.43
C PHE A 439 1.82 -1.71 4.10
N MET A 440 1.47 -1.71 2.81
CA MET A 440 0.30 -2.38 2.26
C MET A 440 0.61 -3.77 1.70
N ASP A 441 -0.42 -4.50 1.27
CA ASP A 441 -0.27 -5.76 0.56
C ASP A 441 0.19 -5.56 -0.91
N ASP A 442 0.50 -6.65 -1.60
CA ASP A 442 0.98 -6.61 -2.99
C ASP A 442 -0.10 -6.12 -3.97
N HIS A 443 -1.39 -6.18 -3.59
CA HIS A 443 -2.48 -5.65 -4.42
C HIS A 443 -2.34 -4.12 -4.52
N PHE A 444 -2.12 -3.42 -3.40
CA PHE A 444 -1.93 -1.96 -3.41
C PHE A 444 -0.72 -1.53 -4.26
N TYR A 445 0.41 -2.22 -4.17
CA TYR A 445 1.58 -1.92 -4.99
C TYR A 445 1.33 -2.24 -6.48
N ALA A 446 0.62 -3.33 -6.79
CA ALA A 446 0.20 -3.63 -8.17
C ALA A 446 -0.77 -2.56 -8.71
N LEU A 447 -1.61 -1.97 -7.87
CA LEU A 447 -2.42 -0.81 -8.25
C LEU A 447 -1.53 0.39 -8.58
N ALA A 448 -0.56 0.71 -7.73
CA ALA A 448 0.39 1.80 -7.98
C ALA A 448 1.16 1.59 -9.29
N ASP A 449 1.58 0.35 -9.59
CA ASP A 449 2.21 -0.01 -10.87
C ASP A 449 1.30 0.28 -12.05
N ARG A 450 0.04 -0.18 -12.02
CA ARG A 450 -0.93 0.00 -13.12
C ARG A 450 -1.32 1.47 -13.31
N TYR A 451 -1.40 2.23 -12.22
CA TYR A 451 -1.76 3.64 -12.27
C TYR A 451 -0.58 4.57 -12.55
N GLY A 452 0.66 4.05 -12.57
CA GLY A 452 1.86 4.84 -12.77
C GLY A 452 2.14 5.79 -11.59
N ILE A 453 1.82 5.37 -10.37
CA ILE A 453 2.06 6.12 -9.14
C ILE A 453 3.33 5.59 -8.49
N LEU A 454 4.26 6.48 -8.16
CA LEU A 454 5.52 6.12 -7.51
C LEU A 454 5.28 5.80 -6.03
N THR A 455 6.00 4.82 -5.49
CA THR A 455 5.99 4.51 -4.06
C THR A 455 7.35 4.79 -3.45
N THR A 456 7.37 5.38 -2.27
CA THR A 456 8.58 5.62 -1.47
C THR A 456 8.37 4.94 -0.13
N SER A 457 9.27 4.03 0.23
CA SER A 457 9.08 3.16 1.40
C SER A 457 10.27 3.26 2.32
N GLY A 458 10.06 3.08 3.61
CA GLY A 458 11.14 2.98 4.56
C GLY A 458 10.67 2.65 5.96
N TRP A 459 11.65 2.45 6.83
CA TRP A 459 11.40 2.22 8.25
C TRP A 459 10.69 3.39 8.91
N GLN A 460 9.83 3.07 9.88
CA GLN A 460 9.12 4.07 10.67
C GLN A 460 10.05 4.78 11.63
N CYS A 461 9.79 6.07 11.86
CA CYS A 461 10.33 6.74 13.03
C CYS A 461 9.77 6.16 14.33
N CYS A 462 10.27 6.70 15.43
CA CYS A 462 9.56 6.78 16.71
C CYS A 462 9.21 5.39 17.27
N SER A 463 10.06 4.40 16.97
CA SER A 463 9.79 2.98 17.17
C SER A 463 11.04 2.15 17.32
N ALA A 464 10.85 0.85 17.57
CA ALA A 464 11.90 -0.15 17.56
C ALA A 464 12.76 -0.14 16.29
N TYR A 465 12.23 0.30 15.15
CA TYR A 465 12.97 0.42 13.89
C TYR A 465 13.99 1.58 13.87
N GLN A 466 13.87 2.55 14.79
CA GLN A 466 14.74 3.72 14.86
C GLN A 466 15.59 3.77 16.14
N GLU A 467 15.15 3.16 17.25
CA GLU A 467 15.85 3.19 18.55
C GLU A 467 17.07 2.25 18.62
N GLU A 468 18.18 2.69 18.05
CA GLU A 468 19.49 2.03 18.18
C GLU A 468 20.23 2.51 19.44
N GLY A 469 19.78 2.07 20.61
CA GLY A 469 20.37 2.44 21.89
C GLY A 469 19.99 1.52 23.05
N SER A 470 20.88 0.56 23.35
CA SER A 470 21.04 -0.20 24.61
C SER A 470 20.31 -1.53 24.85
N ASN A 471 19.27 -1.94 24.12
CA ASN A 471 18.74 -3.34 24.22
C ASN A 471 17.89 -3.84 23.02
N VAL A 472 17.40 -2.97 22.13
CA VAL A 472 16.37 -3.33 21.12
C VAL A 472 16.93 -4.02 19.88
N LEU A 473 18.15 -3.70 19.41
CA LEU A 473 18.75 -4.30 18.20
C LEU A 473 19.96 -5.22 18.51
N GLY A 474 19.96 -5.84 19.68
CA GLY A 474 20.96 -6.84 20.07
C GLY A 474 20.45 -8.29 19.95
N GLY A 475 21.35 -9.24 19.69
CA GLY A 475 21.04 -10.67 19.74
C GLY A 475 20.04 -11.13 18.67
N THR A 476 18.88 -11.63 19.07
CA THR A 476 17.82 -12.11 18.16
C THR A 476 17.18 -11.00 17.34
N ALA A 477 17.08 -9.80 17.92
CA ALA A 477 16.32 -8.71 17.33
C ALA A 477 16.90 -8.22 16.00
N ILE A 478 18.23 -8.13 15.90
CA ILE A 478 18.88 -7.76 14.63
C ILE A 478 18.63 -8.79 13.54
N GLU A 479 18.55 -10.08 13.87
CA GLU A 479 18.23 -11.12 12.89
C GLU A 479 16.78 -11.01 12.41
N ILE A 480 15.83 -10.67 13.31
CA ILE A 480 14.43 -10.41 12.92
C ILE A 480 14.38 -9.25 11.92
N VAL A 481 14.98 -8.11 12.23
CA VAL A 481 14.94 -6.93 11.36
C VAL A 481 15.68 -7.15 10.04
N LYS A 482 16.78 -7.92 10.03
CA LYS A 482 17.45 -8.32 8.79
C LYS A 482 16.52 -9.12 7.88
N GLU A 483 15.77 -10.07 8.43
CA GLU A 483 14.82 -10.87 7.67
C GLU A 483 13.56 -10.08 7.28
N GLU A 484 13.13 -9.10 8.08
CA GLU A 484 12.08 -8.13 7.68
C GLU A 484 12.53 -7.28 6.50
N LEU A 485 13.75 -6.73 6.55
CA LEU A 485 14.31 -5.99 5.42
C LEU A 485 14.36 -6.87 4.18
N ARG A 486 14.88 -8.09 4.29
CA ARG A 486 14.92 -9.03 3.15
C ARG A 486 13.53 -9.26 2.56
N SER A 487 12.54 -9.53 3.42
CA SER A 487 11.16 -9.78 2.99
C SER A 487 10.54 -8.59 2.28
N LEU A 488 10.70 -7.38 2.83
CA LEU A 488 10.21 -6.16 2.21
C LEU A 488 10.90 -5.87 0.89
N LEU A 489 12.24 -5.95 0.82
CA LEU A 489 12.96 -5.68 -0.43
C LEU A 489 12.65 -6.72 -1.52
N TYR A 490 12.47 -7.99 -1.15
CA TYR A 490 12.01 -9.02 -2.08
C TYR A 490 10.64 -8.68 -2.68
N ARG A 491 9.67 -8.25 -1.85
CA ARG A 491 8.33 -7.84 -2.33
C ARG A 491 8.40 -6.57 -3.17
N LEU A 492 9.01 -5.51 -2.64
CA LEU A 492 8.98 -4.18 -3.24
C LEU A 492 9.77 -4.07 -4.55
N ARG A 493 10.82 -4.87 -4.76
CA ARG A 493 11.62 -4.82 -5.99
C ARG A 493 10.89 -5.37 -7.22
N GLU A 494 9.82 -6.13 -7.03
CA GLU A 494 8.99 -6.65 -8.13
C GLU A 494 8.09 -5.56 -8.74
N HIS A 495 7.86 -4.47 -7.99
CA HIS A 495 6.97 -3.39 -8.36
C HIS A 495 7.71 -2.23 -9.04
N PRO A 496 7.46 -1.91 -10.33
CA PRO A 496 8.05 -0.75 -10.99
C PRO A 496 7.58 0.61 -10.45
N SER A 497 6.55 0.66 -9.60
CA SER A 497 6.21 1.87 -8.83
C SER A 497 7.26 2.24 -7.79
N THR A 498 7.99 1.28 -7.23
CA THR A 498 8.98 1.49 -6.17
C THR A 498 10.10 2.42 -6.60
N LEU A 499 10.15 3.64 -6.05
CA LEU A 499 11.13 4.64 -6.43
C LEU A 499 12.43 4.50 -5.64
N PHE A 500 12.35 4.36 -4.33
CA PHE A 500 13.52 4.20 -3.45
C PHE A 500 13.13 3.66 -2.08
N TRP A 501 14.15 3.19 -1.35
CA TRP A 501 14.07 2.73 0.04
C TRP A 501 14.76 3.71 1.01
N MET A 502 14.15 3.95 2.18
CA MET A 502 14.75 4.71 3.28
C MET A 502 15.08 3.77 4.44
N ASN A 503 16.37 3.66 4.76
CA ASN A 503 16.86 2.86 5.88
C ASN A 503 16.56 3.48 7.26
N GLY A 504 15.96 4.66 7.30
CA GLY A 504 15.47 5.31 8.52
C GLY A 504 14.55 6.46 8.17
N SER A 505 13.80 6.96 9.14
CA SER A 505 12.96 8.16 8.97
C SER A 505 13.68 9.39 9.51
N ASP A 506 13.40 9.84 10.75
CA ASP A 506 14.00 11.06 11.33
C ASP A 506 15.50 10.93 11.63
N HIS A 507 16.02 9.69 11.64
CA HIS A 507 17.40 9.38 11.97
C HIS A 507 17.91 8.30 11.03
N ALA A 508 19.11 8.50 10.50
CA ALA A 508 19.85 7.42 9.85
C ALA A 508 20.22 6.35 10.90
N PRO A 509 20.19 5.05 10.52
CA PRO A 509 20.70 3.98 11.37
C PRO A 509 22.15 4.23 11.76
N GLN A 510 22.60 3.58 12.84
CA GLN A 510 24.02 3.63 13.19
C GLN A 510 24.86 2.98 12.06
N PRO A 511 26.14 3.35 11.91
CA PRO A 511 26.96 2.86 10.81
C PRO A 511 27.02 1.34 10.66
N GLN A 512 26.98 0.58 11.76
CA GLN A 512 27.00 -0.89 11.72
C GLN A 512 25.68 -1.48 11.20
N THR A 513 24.55 -0.95 11.65
CA THR A 513 23.22 -1.37 11.19
C THR A 513 23.02 -0.97 9.73
N LEU A 514 23.39 0.25 9.36
CA LEU A 514 23.35 0.70 7.97
C LEU A 514 24.24 -0.16 7.06
N ALA A 515 25.44 -0.53 7.51
CA ALA A 515 26.30 -1.44 6.74
C ALA A 515 25.65 -2.83 6.56
N THR A 516 24.91 -3.30 7.55
CA THR A 516 24.14 -4.55 7.48
C THR A 516 23.00 -4.44 6.47
N TYR A 517 22.24 -3.34 6.50
CA TYR A 517 21.17 -3.09 5.53
C TYR A 517 21.72 -2.96 4.09
N ASN A 518 22.79 -2.20 3.90
CA ASN A 518 23.45 -2.09 2.59
C ASN A 518 23.96 -3.45 2.08
N ALA A 519 24.42 -4.34 2.95
CA ALA A 519 24.82 -5.69 2.55
C ALA A 519 23.62 -6.49 2.03
N ILE A 520 22.48 -6.42 2.73
CA ILE A 520 21.23 -7.05 2.30
C ILE A 520 20.74 -6.47 0.96
N GLU A 521 20.76 -5.15 0.80
CA GLU A 521 20.37 -4.48 -0.44
C GLU A 521 21.23 -4.95 -1.63
N ASN A 522 22.54 -5.09 -1.43
CA ASN A 522 23.45 -5.59 -2.46
C ASN A 522 23.22 -7.08 -2.76
N ASP A 523 23.04 -7.92 -1.73
CA ASP A 523 22.74 -9.34 -1.89
C ASP A 523 21.46 -9.56 -2.71
N LEU A 524 20.47 -8.70 -2.51
CA LEU A 524 19.18 -8.75 -3.20
C LEU A 524 19.16 -8.00 -4.53
N HIS A 525 20.31 -7.53 -5.03
CA HIS A 525 20.42 -6.74 -6.25
C HIS A 525 19.50 -5.51 -6.27
N TRP A 526 19.13 -5.01 -5.09
CA TRP A 526 18.34 -3.78 -4.94
C TRP A 526 19.19 -2.61 -5.42
N THR A 527 20.36 -2.41 -4.83
CA THR A 527 21.35 -1.43 -5.28
C THR A 527 22.26 -2.03 -6.36
N PRO A 528 22.54 -1.31 -7.46
CA PRO A 528 22.17 0.08 -7.76
C PRO A 528 20.87 0.25 -8.57
N ALA A 529 20.10 -0.81 -8.78
CA ALA A 529 18.91 -0.80 -9.65
C ALA A 529 17.76 0.09 -9.11
N ILE A 530 17.60 0.12 -7.79
CA ILE A 530 16.70 1.00 -7.04
C ILE A 530 17.55 1.72 -5.98
N PRO A 531 17.47 3.06 -5.86
CA PRO A 531 18.18 3.79 -4.81
C PRO A 531 17.76 3.37 -3.40
N ALA A 532 18.73 3.34 -2.49
CA ALA A 532 18.52 3.27 -1.05
C ALA A 532 19.22 4.46 -0.38
N VAL A 533 18.51 5.11 0.55
CA VAL A 533 18.98 6.33 1.24
C VAL A 533 19.02 6.09 2.74
N ALA A 534 19.91 6.79 3.43
CA ALA A 534 20.14 6.56 4.85
C ALA A 534 18.94 6.95 5.72
N SER A 535 18.27 8.06 5.40
CA SER A 535 17.11 8.54 6.16
C SER A 535 16.21 9.47 5.35
N ALA A 536 15.07 9.88 5.92
CA ALA A 536 14.16 10.86 5.34
C ALA A 536 14.60 12.33 5.56
N THR A 537 15.70 12.58 6.28
CA THR A 537 16.09 13.93 6.70
C THR A 537 17.58 14.21 6.58
N ASP A 538 17.94 15.49 6.47
CA ASP A 538 19.32 15.96 6.51
C ASP A 538 19.84 16.19 7.94
N ARG A 539 18.96 16.21 8.95
CA ARG A 539 19.31 16.55 10.35
C ARG A 539 18.55 15.71 11.37
N MET A 540 19.18 15.47 12.53
CA MET A 540 18.49 14.87 13.68
C MET A 540 17.67 15.95 14.41
N GLY A 541 16.41 16.11 14.01
CA GLY A 541 15.57 17.18 14.53
C GLY A 541 16.09 18.59 14.21
N ASN A 542 15.43 19.61 14.76
CA ASN A 542 15.62 20.99 14.29
C ASN A 542 17.02 21.58 14.52
N ASN A 543 17.85 21.04 15.44
CA ASN A 543 19.10 21.68 15.90
C ASN A 543 20.31 20.74 16.13
N GLN A 544 20.26 19.45 15.78
CA GLN A 544 21.43 18.57 15.95
C GLN A 544 22.25 18.45 14.64
N PRO A 545 23.56 18.20 14.73
CA PRO A 545 24.40 17.95 13.56
C PRO A 545 23.91 16.75 12.75
N THR A 546 24.17 16.79 11.45
CA THR A 546 23.81 15.73 10.50
C THR A 546 24.43 14.41 10.92
N ARG A 547 23.64 13.33 10.95
CA ARG A 547 24.16 11.95 11.08
C ARG A 547 24.23 11.24 9.74
N ASP A 548 23.90 11.95 8.66
CA ASP A 548 23.98 11.43 7.31
C ASP A 548 25.37 10.87 7.05
N PRO A 549 25.46 9.61 6.59
CA PRO A 549 26.75 9.01 6.30
C PRO A 549 27.41 9.82 5.16
N PRO A 550 28.69 10.22 5.30
CA PRO A 550 29.34 11.13 4.34
C PRO A 550 29.30 10.65 2.89
N ASN A 551 29.23 9.33 2.68
CA ASN A 551 29.26 8.69 1.36
C ASN A 551 27.86 8.33 0.84
N ASN A 552 26.79 8.53 1.62
CA ASN A 552 25.39 8.34 1.19
C ASN A 552 24.45 9.30 1.94
N PRO A 553 24.65 10.63 1.83
CA PRO A 553 23.78 11.59 2.51
C PRO A 553 22.35 11.47 1.98
N SER A 554 21.34 11.77 2.80
CA SER A 554 19.92 11.69 2.43
C SER A 554 19.57 12.64 1.27
N GLY A 555 20.18 13.83 1.23
CA GLY A 555 19.81 14.91 0.32
C GLY A 555 18.32 15.30 0.43
N MET A 556 17.69 15.00 1.55
CA MET A 556 16.27 15.21 1.83
C MET A 556 16.13 16.05 3.08
N LYS A 557 14.92 16.48 3.43
CA LYS A 557 14.68 17.25 4.64
C LYS A 557 13.35 16.89 5.28
N MET A 558 13.35 16.96 6.61
CA MET A 558 12.20 16.84 7.49
C MET A 558 12.31 17.96 8.53
N ARG A 559 11.93 19.18 8.15
CA ARG A 559 12.14 20.38 8.98
C ARG A 559 10.83 21.08 9.38
N GLY A 560 9.72 20.34 9.25
CA GLY A 560 8.36 20.88 9.37
C GLY A 560 8.06 21.97 8.35
N PRO A 561 6.86 22.58 8.41
CA PRO A 561 5.90 22.48 9.51
C PRO A 561 4.96 21.27 9.43
N TYR A 562 4.23 21.05 10.53
CA TYR A 562 3.09 20.12 10.67
C TYR A 562 1.87 20.83 11.30
N GLN A 563 1.89 22.16 11.32
CA GLN A 563 0.88 23.06 11.89
C GLN A 563 0.71 24.23 10.92
N TYR A 564 -0.37 24.99 11.07
CA TYR A 564 -0.66 26.13 10.21
C TYR A 564 0.53 27.07 10.01
N VAL A 565 0.81 27.36 8.74
CA VAL A 565 1.67 28.44 8.28
C VAL A 565 0.97 29.21 7.16
N PRO A 566 1.18 30.52 7.05
CA PRO A 566 0.55 31.32 6.00
C PRO A 566 1.09 30.96 4.60
N PRO A 567 0.32 31.18 3.53
CA PRO A 567 0.71 30.85 2.16
C PRO A 567 2.10 31.34 1.71
N ASN A 568 2.50 32.54 2.15
CA ASN A 568 3.79 33.13 1.80
C ASN A 568 5.00 32.45 2.47
N TYR A 569 4.77 31.58 3.47
CA TYR A 569 5.80 30.78 4.13
C TYR A 569 6.58 29.93 3.12
N TRP A 570 5.87 29.28 2.18
CA TRP A 570 6.46 28.35 1.23
C TRP A 570 7.41 29.02 0.23
N GLU A 571 7.21 30.30 -0.01
CA GLU A 571 8.05 31.11 -0.91
C GLU A 571 9.24 31.76 -0.20
N ASN A 572 9.21 31.84 1.14
CA ASN A 572 10.27 32.43 1.94
C ASN A 572 11.48 31.48 2.03
N ASP A 573 12.46 31.67 1.15
CA ASP A 573 13.67 30.84 1.08
C ASP A 573 14.50 30.81 2.38
N SER A 574 14.24 31.66 3.38
CA SER A 574 14.89 31.59 4.70
C SER A 574 14.18 30.63 5.66
N ALA A 575 12.91 30.28 5.41
CA ALA A 575 12.17 29.37 6.25
C ALA A 575 12.71 27.93 6.14
N ASN A 576 12.56 27.16 7.23
CA ASN A 576 13.01 25.78 7.33
C ASN A 576 12.30 24.88 6.31
N GLY A 577 10.98 24.99 6.25
CA GLY A 577 10.10 24.18 5.42
C GLY A 577 9.81 24.74 4.04
N ALA A 578 10.36 25.89 3.65
CA ALA A 578 10.06 26.51 2.34
C ALA A 578 10.37 25.60 1.15
N ALA A 579 9.85 25.96 -0.03
CA ALA A 579 9.98 25.19 -1.27
C ALA A 579 11.42 25.11 -1.81
N TRP A 580 12.21 24.22 -1.22
CA TRP A 580 13.54 23.84 -1.66
C TRP A 580 13.83 22.40 -1.25
N GLY A 581 14.70 21.73 -1.99
CA GLY A 581 15.06 20.35 -1.77
C GLY A 581 13.91 19.38 -1.91
N PHE A 582 14.10 18.22 -1.30
CA PHE A 582 13.06 17.22 -1.14
C PHE A 582 12.55 17.23 0.32
N ALA A 583 11.39 17.83 0.56
CA ALA A 583 10.64 17.65 1.82
C ALA A 583 9.92 16.30 1.82
N THR A 584 10.33 15.40 2.70
CA THR A 584 9.83 14.01 2.78
C THR A 584 8.54 13.88 3.59
N GLU A 585 8.22 14.89 4.38
CA GLU A 585 6.98 15.05 5.15
C GLU A 585 6.85 16.49 5.61
N ILE A 586 5.75 17.13 5.24
CA ILE A 586 5.48 18.51 5.59
C ILE A 586 4.01 18.81 5.29
N SER A 587 3.37 19.69 6.06
CA SER A 587 2.03 20.16 5.74
C SER A 587 1.69 21.49 6.42
N PRO A 588 0.65 22.20 5.96
CA PRO A 588 0.05 23.28 6.71
C PRO A 588 -0.76 22.79 7.94
N GLY A 589 -0.73 21.50 8.29
CA GLY A 589 -1.25 20.98 9.55
C GLY A 589 -2.75 20.66 9.54
N PRO A 590 -3.61 21.46 10.21
CA PRO A 590 -5.03 21.19 10.32
C PRO A 590 -5.74 20.98 8.97
N ALA A 591 -6.56 19.94 8.89
CA ALA A 591 -7.37 19.57 7.73
C ALA A 591 -8.74 19.09 8.22
N VAL A 592 -9.59 20.05 8.62
CA VAL A 592 -10.90 19.76 9.26
C VAL A 592 -11.87 19.23 8.21
N PRO A 593 -12.47 18.03 8.36
CA PRO A 593 -13.42 17.47 7.41
C PRO A 593 -14.63 18.37 7.12
N VAL A 594 -15.30 18.10 6.00
CA VAL A 594 -16.61 18.72 5.69
C VAL A 594 -17.65 18.33 6.75
N SER A 595 -18.72 19.13 6.87
CA SER A 595 -19.76 18.89 7.90
C SER A 595 -20.33 17.48 7.89
N ASP A 596 -20.52 16.89 6.70
CA ASP A 596 -21.04 15.52 6.57
C ASP A 596 -20.07 14.48 7.12
N GLY A 597 -18.76 14.67 6.92
CA GLY A 597 -17.72 13.84 7.54
C GLY A 597 -17.70 14.02 9.05
N LEU A 598 -17.73 15.26 9.56
CA LEU A 598 -17.80 15.54 11.00
C LEU A 598 -19.02 14.90 11.68
N ASN A 599 -20.15 14.78 10.96
CA ASN A 599 -21.36 14.13 11.47
C ASN A 599 -21.21 12.62 11.66
N GLN A 600 -20.29 11.97 10.95
CA GLN A 600 -20.09 10.52 11.06
C GLN A 600 -19.42 10.12 12.38
N PHE A 601 -18.57 10.99 12.94
CA PHE A 601 -17.74 10.62 14.10
C PHE A 601 -17.84 11.56 15.30
N LEU A 602 -18.62 12.64 15.24
CA LEU A 602 -18.78 13.56 16.38
C LEU A 602 -20.22 13.67 16.85
N PRO A 603 -20.44 13.80 18.18
CA PRO A 603 -21.75 14.13 18.73
C PRO A 603 -22.36 15.40 18.11
N ALA A 604 -23.67 15.38 17.92
CA ALA A 604 -24.40 16.56 17.46
C ALA A 604 -24.17 17.76 18.41
N GLY A 605 -23.80 18.90 17.85
CA GLY A 605 -23.51 20.13 18.61
C GLY A 605 -22.11 20.21 19.24
N SER A 606 -21.29 19.16 19.11
CA SER A 606 -19.89 19.18 19.54
C SER A 606 -19.08 20.18 18.73
N LEU A 607 -18.33 21.06 19.42
CA LEU A 607 -17.46 22.06 18.80
C LEU A 607 -16.31 22.42 19.74
N PHE A 608 -15.08 22.04 19.38
CA PHE A 608 -13.85 22.26 20.16
C PHE A 608 -13.88 21.71 21.60
N ASP A 609 -14.64 20.63 21.83
CA ASP A 609 -14.64 19.91 23.09
C ASP A 609 -13.64 18.74 23.06
N GLY A 610 -13.69 17.88 24.08
CA GLY A 610 -12.83 16.71 24.18
C GLY A 610 -12.96 15.70 23.03
N ASN A 611 -14.09 15.65 22.31
CA ASN A 611 -14.21 14.79 21.13
C ASN A 611 -13.33 15.32 20.00
N TRP A 612 -13.32 16.64 19.77
CA TRP A 612 -12.47 17.25 18.74
C TRP A 612 -10.99 17.01 19.02
N SER A 613 -10.56 17.28 20.25
CA SER A 613 -9.17 17.04 20.65
C SER A 613 -8.79 15.57 20.62
N TYR A 614 -9.74 14.65 20.83
CA TYR A 614 -9.44 13.23 20.69
C TYR A 614 -9.17 12.85 19.24
N HIS A 615 -9.93 13.42 18.29
CA HIS A 615 -9.76 13.25 16.85
C HIS A 615 -8.64 14.11 16.23
N SER A 616 -7.70 14.58 17.06
CA SER A 616 -6.49 15.31 16.65
C SER A 616 -5.24 14.45 16.95
N PRO A 617 -4.07 14.78 16.38
CA PRO A 617 -2.85 13.99 16.58
C PRO A 617 -2.55 13.72 18.06
N ALA A 618 -2.21 12.47 18.38
CA ALA A 618 -2.05 11.98 19.74
C ALA A 618 -0.72 12.45 20.36
N GLY A 619 -0.70 12.77 21.65
CA GLY A 619 0.55 12.96 22.40
C GLY A 619 1.44 14.16 21.98
N SER A 620 0.99 15.00 21.04
CA SER A 620 1.79 16.07 20.42
C SER A 620 1.32 17.48 20.80
N ASP A 621 2.05 18.50 20.32
CA ASP A 621 1.66 19.92 20.40
C ASP A 621 0.43 20.26 19.52
N TYR A 622 -0.14 19.28 18.80
CA TYR A 622 -1.19 19.45 17.80
C TYR A 622 -2.58 19.00 18.26
N GLN A 623 -2.77 18.78 19.57
CA GLN A 623 -4.04 18.28 20.15
C GLN A 623 -5.21 19.29 20.12
N THR A 624 -5.00 20.50 19.61
CA THR A 624 -6.06 21.52 19.52
C THR A 624 -5.96 22.33 18.23
N LEU A 625 -7.12 22.70 17.69
CA LEU A 625 -7.25 23.61 16.54
C LEU A 625 -7.06 25.09 16.92
N GLY A 626 -6.42 25.42 18.04
CA GLY A 626 -6.35 26.80 18.55
C GLY A 626 -5.66 27.77 17.59
N VAL A 627 -4.61 27.32 16.90
CA VAL A 627 -3.91 28.12 15.88
C VAL A 627 -4.83 28.40 14.69
N LEU A 628 -5.47 27.37 14.14
CA LEU A 628 -6.42 27.50 13.03
C LEU A 628 -7.60 28.39 13.39
N GLN A 629 -8.15 28.25 14.60
CA GLN A 629 -9.23 29.10 15.11
C GLN A 629 -8.84 30.57 15.09
N GLY A 630 -7.62 30.91 15.55
CA GLY A 630 -7.10 32.27 15.53
C GLY A 630 -6.96 32.82 14.10
N VAL A 631 -6.46 32.00 13.18
CA VAL A 631 -6.33 32.35 11.75
C VAL A 631 -7.68 32.60 11.12
N ILE A 632 -8.62 31.64 11.25
CA ILE A 632 -9.96 31.77 10.68
C ILE A 632 -10.66 33.00 11.25
N GLN A 633 -10.55 33.25 12.56
CA GLN A 633 -11.14 34.42 13.16
C GLN A 633 -10.55 35.73 12.62
N SER A 634 -9.26 35.75 12.30
CA SER A 634 -8.58 36.91 11.73
C SER A 634 -8.97 37.15 10.27
N GLU A 635 -9.00 36.11 9.45
CA GLU A 635 -9.19 36.20 7.99
C GLU A 635 -10.67 36.21 7.57
N TYR A 636 -11.51 35.38 8.18
CA TYR A 636 -12.92 35.19 7.81
C TYR A 636 -13.91 35.70 8.87
N GLY A 637 -13.45 35.97 10.09
CA GLY A 637 -14.29 36.39 11.22
C GLY A 637 -14.80 35.21 12.06
N ARG A 638 -15.76 35.49 12.95
CA ARG A 638 -16.28 34.47 13.88
C ARG A 638 -17.26 33.52 13.19
N TRP A 639 -17.11 32.24 13.45
CA TRP A 639 -18.10 31.22 13.12
C TRP A 639 -19.29 31.26 14.11
N SER A 640 -20.44 30.77 13.68
CA SER A 640 -21.67 30.72 14.49
C SER A 640 -22.00 29.33 15.03
N ASN A 641 -21.51 28.29 14.34
CA ASN A 641 -21.71 26.88 14.63
C ASN A 641 -20.62 26.05 13.94
N ARG A 642 -20.63 24.74 14.17
CA ARG A 642 -19.69 23.78 13.58
C ARG A 642 -19.65 23.85 12.05
N ASP A 643 -20.79 23.94 11.37
CA ASP A 643 -20.84 23.91 9.91
C ASP A 643 -20.21 25.15 9.29
N THR A 644 -20.46 26.32 9.88
CA THR A 644 -19.81 27.56 9.46
C THR A 644 -18.31 27.53 9.71
N PHE A 645 -17.86 26.91 10.81
CA PHE A 645 -16.43 26.73 11.05
C PHE A 645 -15.79 25.76 10.05
N ALA A 646 -16.40 24.59 9.82
CA ALA A 646 -15.92 23.60 8.85
C ALA A 646 -15.80 24.20 7.44
N SER A 647 -16.80 24.98 7.02
CA SER A 647 -16.77 25.67 5.71
C SER A 647 -15.60 26.66 5.60
N MET A 648 -15.32 27.44 6.67
CA MET A 648 -14.18 28.37 6.70
C MET A 648 -12.84 27.60 6.74
N ALA A 649 -12.77 26.51 7.50
CA ALA A 649 -11.59 25.66 7.57
C ALA A 649 -11.25 25.01 6.23
N GLN A 650 -12.26 24.62 5.43
CA GLN A 650 -12.07 24.12 4.07
C GLN A 650 -11.50 25.19 3.13
N ALA A 651 -11.94 26.44 3.26
CA ALA A 651 -11.38 27.55 2.49
C ALA A 651 -9.90 27.80 2.85
N GLU A 652 -9.57 27.75 4.14
CA GLU A 652 -8.20 27.89 4.63
C GLU A 652 -7.30 26.73 4.18
N ALA A 653 -7.77 25.48 4.31
CA ALA A 653 -7.05 24.30 3.84
C ALA A 653 -6.75 24.40 2.34
N TYR A 654 -7.73 24.82 1.53
CA TYR A 654 -7.52 25.06 0.10
C TYR A 654 -6.41 26.07 -0.16
N GLU A 655 -6.40 27.21 0.54
CA GLU A 655 -5.40 28.25 0.34
C GLU A 655 -4.00 27.77 0.72
N ALA A 656 -3.88 27.12 1.89
CA ALA A 656 -2.61 26.67 2.44
C ALA A 656 -1.98 25.53 1.62
N GLU A 657 -2.78 24.52 1.24
CA GLU A 657 -2.33 23.39 0.41
C GLU A 657 -1.94 23.84 -1.00
N ARG A 658 -2.78 24.66 -1.64
CA ARG A 658 -2.49 25.20 -2.97
C ARG A 658 -1.14 25.91 -2.96
N ALA A 659 -0.92 26.80 -1.99
CA ALA A 659 0.31 27.58 -1.90
C ALA A 659 1.55 26.70 -1.72
N MET A 660 1.46 25.64 -0.90
CA MET A 660 2.55 24.69 -0.73
C MET A 660 2.92 24.03 -2.05
N PHE A 661 1.95 23.39 -2.72
CA PHE A 661 2.20 22.67 -3.95
C PHE A 661 2.61 23.58 -5.13
N GLU A 662 2.04 24.78 -5.23
CA GLU A 662 2.42 25.77 -6.24
C GLU A 662 3.87 26.24 -6.06
N ALA A 663 4.33 26.46 -4.83
CA ALA A 663 5.70 26.88 -4.55
C ALA A 663 6.73 25.83 -5.02
N TRP A 664 6.48 24.54 -4.79
CA TRP A 664 7.32 23.47 -5.34
C TRP A 664 7.26 23.37 -6.86
N GLY A 665 6.07 23.56 -7.45
CA GLY A 665 5.90 23.62 -8.90
C GLY A 665 6.71 24.75 -9.54
N ARG A 666 6.69 25.94 -8.93
CA ARG A 666 7.42 27.13 -9.39
C ARG A 666 8.93 26.99 -9.27
N LYS A 667 9.42 26.31 -8.23
CA LYS A 667 10.87 26.16 -7.94
C LYS A 667 11.46 24.84 -8.44
N LYS A 668 10.69 24.06 -9.21
CA LYS A 668 11.03 22.77 -9.80
C LYS A 668 12.45 22.78 -10.41
N TYR A 669 13.30 21.89 -9.92
CA TYR A 669 14.68 21.61 -10.34
C TYR A 669 15.71 22.76 -10.17
N HIS A 670 15.26 23.97 -9.86
CA HIS A 670 16.15 25.07 -9.51
C HIS A 670 16.53 25.00 -8.03
N ASN A 671 15.50 25.00 -7.17
CA ASN A 671 15.68 24.90 -5.74
C ASN A 671 14.93 23.72 -5.15
N ALA A 672 13.84 23.24 -5.75
CA ALA A 672 12.93 22.23 -5.21
C ALA A 672 12.90 20.94 -6.06
N THR A 673 12.99 19.79 -5.39
CA THR A 673 13.10 18.47 -6.03
C THR A 673 11.99 17.49 -5.62
N GLY A 674 11.33 17.72 -4.49
CA GLY A 674 10.18 16.92 -4.10
C GLY A 674 9.44 17.43 -2.86
N VAL A 675 8.14 17.16 -2.78
CA VAL A 675 7.32 17.37 -1.59
C VAL A 675 6.40 16.18 -1.37
N ILE A 676 6.35 15.69 -0.14
CA ILE A 676 5.35 14.75 0.35
C ILE A 676 4.53 15.49 1.40
N GLN A 677 3.25 15.68 1.09
CA GLN A 677 2.26 16.18 2.02
C GLN A 677 2.11 15.22 3.20
N TRP A 678 2.07 15.76 4.41
CA TRP A 678 1.74 15.05 5.63
C TRP A 678 0.28 15.32 6.00
N MET A 679 -0.68 14.49 5.60
CA MET A 679 -0.60 13.22 4.87
C MET A 679 -1.67 13.18 3.76
N LEU A 680 -1.75 12.06 3.03
CA LEU A 680 -2.73 11.82 1.97
C LEU A 680 -4.12 11.64 2.57
N ASN A 681 -4.19 10.80 3.61
CA ASN A 681 -5.40 10.37 4.28
C ASN A 681 -5.11 10.04 5.74
N ASP A 682 -6.17 9.91 6.52
CA ASP A 682 -6.10 9.42 7.89
C ASP A 682 -6.41 7.91 7.95
N ALA A 683 -5.77 7.21 8.90
CA ALA A 683 -6.10 5.82 9.25
C ALA A 683 -7.46 5.68 9.94
N TRP A 684 -7.97 6.79 10.47
CA TRP A 684 -9.16 6.91 11.30
C TRP A 684 -9.82 8.28 11.06
N PRO A 685 -11.01 8.59 11.58
CA PRO A 685 -11.57 9.92 11.45
C PRO A 685 -10.69 10.99 12.15
N GLY A 686 -10.09 11.90 11.38
CA GLY A 686 -9.13 12.90 11.88
C GLY A 686 -9.48 14.35 11.57
N MET A 687 -8.71 15.28 12.13
CA MET A 687 -8.83 16.74 11.92
C MET A 687 -7.57 17.41 11.38
N TYR A 688 -6.53 16.62 11.11
CA TYR A 688 -5.20 17.06 10.72
C TYR A 688 -4.70 16.19 9.59
N TRP A 689 -3.78 16.74 8.80
CA TRP A 689 -2.88 15.93 7.98
C TRP A 689 -3.58 15.00 6.98
N ASN A 690 -4.64 15.46 6.32
CA ASN A 690 -5.25 14.71 5.24
C ASN A 690 -5.53 15.62 4.03
N LEU A 691 -5.59 15.02 2.84
CA LEU A 691 -6.09 15.66 1.61
C LEU A 691 -7.54 15.24 1.32
N TYR A 692 -7.90 14.03 1.74
CA TYR A 692 -9.28 13.56 1.84
C TYR A 692 -9.47 12.87 3.19
N ASP A 693 -10.64 13.06 3.80
CA ASP A 693 -10.94 12.52 5.12
C ASP A 693 -11.21 11.01 5.08
N TYR A 694 -11.58 10.42 6.23
CA TYR A 694 -11.76 8.97 6.36
C TYR A 694 -12.92 8.39 5.52
N TYR A 695 -13.93 9.18 5.12
CA TYR A 695 -15.22 8.68 4.63
C TYR A 695 -15.44 8.77 3.11
#